data_AF-A0A955G752-F1
#
_entry.id   AF-A0A955G752-F1
#
_cell.length_a   1.000
_cell.length_b   1.000
_cell.length_c   1.000
_cell.angle_alpha   90.00
_cell.angle_beta   90.00
_cell.angle_gamma   90.00
#
_symmetry.space_group_name_H-M   'P 1'
#
loop_
_entity.id
_entity.type
_entity.pdbx_description
1 polymer ?
#
loop_
_entity_poly.entity_id
_entity_poly.type
_entity_poly.pdbx_seq_one_letter_code
_entity_poly.pdbx_strand_id
1 'polypeptide(L)'
;MSKYKHNRKHDRAHQTALLIASATIPNTFQETLMPRNTVDQGLVTGINMAVNYELANTISKVLEDLAEQLAGTKSSKQNDYQAHVRQRKVSMLVNLLSLGSSYALSKYLSQKPEESVLRGVTRTSADWISKISLASIIVSVLQAITESPNTTSKKRKTINSIPVGLIGGVLTAIYTDHKRRSATKASNGKKLHNNDDVNTLKALGTGLGILGIFGAIDYTQKSFANTITEQLEKLFPDSEDFWWSASHSLAIAGTGLGIYALMHKVYGHIEEVATKIEPGYLMPPSSKFVSGSKHSLVDWKTLSVQGRRYVASALEVDDINTTMEVRNAKEPIRVFIGIDTVEDEKARVKLAIKELERTGAFERSLIMVISPTGTGYVNYVAVESAEYMTKGDMSSVAIQYSKRPSPMSLDRVPEGRWQFKMLVKEIQKKLQEIPQSKRPKFVIFGESLGAWTSQDSFIDQGTDGLVNAGIDKALWIGTPYGSKWKSQVLDKKTRPDVEPVLVGSFDNFGEVDKLDQSTKEKLRYVMITHHNDGVALFGASLLYKKPDWLTDPEKRPPTISKSQYYTSPGTFLLTLLDMKNSMNVIPGQFEASGHDYRADLAEFIAFTYDLNPSKEQLQKIEKALRTNEKDRAQKLNPNA
;
A
#
# COMPACT_ATOMS: atom_id res chain seq x y z
N MET A 1 -30.02 -12.23 -42.31
CA MET A 1 -28.65 -12.12 -42.85
C MET A 1 -27.67 -12.25 -41.69
N SER A 2 -26.87 -13.31 -41.69
CA SER A 2 -25.93 -13.67 -40.63
C SER A 2 -24.73 -12.71 -40.62
N LYS A 3 -24.68 -11.77 -39.66
CA LYS A 3 -23.50 -10.92 -39.38
C LYS A 3 -22.37 -11.85 -38.95
N TYR A 4 -21.31 -11.95 -39.75
CA TYR A 4 -20.09 -12.68 -39.41
C TYR A 4 -19.51 -12.10 -38.12
N LYS A 5 -19.62 -12.85 -37.01
CA LYS A 5 -18.94 -12.55 -35.74
C LYS A 5 -17.45 -12.32 -36.05
N HIS A 6 -16.98 -11.12 -35.76
CA HIS A 6 -15.56 -10.77 -35.77
C HIS A 6 -14.82 -11.81 -34.92
N ASN A 7 -14.09 -12.72 -35.59
CA ASN A 7 -13.51 -13.87 -34.92
C ASN A 7 -12.29 -13.37 -34.14
N ARG A 8 -12.47 -13.05 -32.85
CA ARG A 8 -11.51 -12.41 -31.92
C ARG A 8 -10.09 -13.01 -31.94
N LYS A 9 -9.92 -14.24 -32.44
CA LYS A 9 -8.64 -14.96 -32.56
C LYS A 9 -7.66 -14.35 -33.57
N HIS A 10 -8.10 -13.50 -34.50
CA HIS A 10 -7.27 -12.99 -35.61
C HIS A 10 -7.01 -11.48 -35.59
N ASP A 11 -7.46 -10.78 -34.54
CA ASP A 11 -7.18 -9.36 -34.34
C ASP A 11 -5.69 -9.16 -33.98
N ARG A 12 -4.98 -8.32 -34.73
CA ARG A 12 -3.56 -8.00 -34.46
C ARG A 12 -3.37 -7.37 -33.10
N ALA A 13 -4.34 -6.60 -32.63
CA ALA A 13 -4.32 -6.04 -31.28
C ALA A 13 -4.38 -7.13 -30.21
N HIS A 14 -5.24 -8.13 -30.40
CA HIS A 14 -5.32 -9.29 -29.52
C HIS A 14 -4.01 -10.09 -29.47
N GLN A 15 -3.41 -10.36 -30.63
CA GLN A 15 -2.12 -11.09 -30.69
C GLN A 15 -0.98 -10.28 -30.07
N THR A 16 -0.96 -8.96 -30.27
CA THR A 16 0.00 -8.04 -29.61
C THR A 16 -0.17 -8.09 -28.10
N ALA A 17 -1.41 -8.05 -27.62
CA ALA A 17 -1.72 -8.11 -26.20
C ALA A 17 -1.29 -9.43 -25.54
N LEU A 18 -1.53 -10.57 -26.22
CA LEU A 18 -1.04 -11.87 -25.76
C LEU A 18 0.49 -11.90 -25.65
N LEU A 19 1.20 -11.34 -26.65
CA LEU A 19 2.66 -11.26 -26.61
C LEU A 19 3.13 -10.47 -25.39
N ILE A 20 2.62 -9.26 -25.19
CA ILE A 20 3.01 -8.40 -24.07
C ILE A 20 2.68 -9.05 -22.72
N ALA A 21 1.46 -9.58 -22.56
CA ALA A 21 1.04 -10.22 -21.31
C ALA A 21 1.95 -11.40 -20.95
N SER A 22 2.24 -12.29 -21.91
CA SER A 22 3.13 -13.43 -21.70
C SER A 22 4.58 -13.02 -21.45
N ALA A 23 5.09 -12.02 -22.18
CA ALA A 23 6.46 -11.53 -22.04
C ALA A 23 6.76 -10.94 -20.65
N THR A 24 5.74 -10.52 -19.91
CA THR A 24 5.90 -9.89 -18.59
C THR A 24 5.82 -10.88 -17.43
N ILE A 25 5.42 -12.14 -17.67
CA ILE A 25 5.27 -13.17 -16.63
C ILE A 25 6.55 -13.33 -15.79
N PRO A 26 7.76 -13.48 -16.37
CA PRO A 26 8.96 -13.69 -15.56
C PRO A 26 9.24 -12.54 -14.59
N ASN A 27 8.82 -11.33 -14.94
CA ASN A 27 9.04 -10.13 -14.12
C ASN A 27 8.24 -10.18 -12.82
N THR A 28 7.18 -10.97 -12.73
CA THR A 28 6.40 -11.16 -11.49
C THR A 28 7.11 -12.08 -10.50
N PHE A 29 8.09 -12.86 -10.96
CA PHE A 29 8.96 -13.72 -10.14
C PHE A 29 10.26 -13.02 -9.71
N GLN A 30 10.33 -11.70 -9.86
CA GLN A 30 11.40 -10.91 -9.25
C GLN A 30 11.32 -11.02 -7.74
N GLU A 31 12.46 -11.09 -7.09
CA GLU A 31 12.54 -10.93 -5.64
C GLU A 31 12.23 -9.47 -5.29
N THR A 32 11.36 -9.25 -4.31
CA THR A 32 10.89 -7.92 -3.90
C THR A 32 10.99 -7.76 -2.39
N LEU A 33 10.19 -6.88 -1.78
CA LEU A 33 10.37 -6.47 -0.39
C LEU A 33 10.02 -7.60 0.59
N MET A 34 8.99 -8.40 0.30
CA MET A 34 8.49 -9.45 1.19
C MET A 34 8.45 -10.84 0.51
N PRO A 35 8.53 -11.93 1.30
CA PRO A 35 8.31 -13.28 0.77
C PRO A 35 6.86 -13.44 0.27
N ARG A 36 6.67 -14.34 -0.69
CA ARG A 36 5.35 -14.67 -1.26
C ARG A 36 5.11 -16.16 -1.21
N ASN A 37 3.91 -16.57 -0.80
CA ASN A 37 3.48 -17.95 -0.96
C ASN A 37 2.99 -18.20 -2.40
N THR A 38 2.67 -19.47 -2.71
CA THR A 38 2.21 -19.88 -4.04
C THR A 38 0.94 -19.14 -4.50
N VAL A 39 0.01 -18.85 -3.59
CA VAL A 39 -1.25 -18.15 -3.91
C VAL A 39 -0.97 -16.70 -4.26
N ASP A 40 -0.20 -16.00 -3.43
CA ASP A 40 0.22 -14.61 -3.67
C ASP A 40 0.95 -14.47 -5.00
N GLN A 41 1.88 -15.39 -5.30
CA GLN A 41 2.57 -15.41 -6.58
C GLN A 41 1.60 -15.59 -7.76
N GLY A 42 0.63 -16.49 -7.63
CA GLY A 42 -0.41 -16.69 -8.64
C GLY A 42 -1.29 -15.46 -8.84
N LEU A 43 -1.66 -14.78 -7.74
CA LEU A 43 -2.44 -13.54 -7.74
C LEU A 43 -1.74 -12.43 -8.53
N VAL A 44 -0.50 -12.07 -8.17
CA VAL A 44 0.21 -11.00 -8.88
C VAL A 44 0.49 -11.37 -10.33
N THR A 45 0.78 -12.64 -10.62
CA THR A 45 1.03 -13.08 -12.00
C THR A 45 -0.21 -12.92 -12.86
N GLY A 46 -1.38 -13.40 -12.38
CA GLY A 46 -2.64 -13.28 -13.10
C GLY A 46 -3.09 -11.83 -13.28
N ILE A 47 -3.03 -11.01 -12.21
CA ILE A 47 -3.42 -9.59 -12.28
C ILE A 47 -2.46 -8.82 -13.20
N ASN A 48 -1.15 -9.03 -13.09
CA ASN A 48 -0.18 -8.39 -13.96
C ASN A 48 -0.43 -8.75 -15.43
N MET A 49 -0.65 -10.03 -15.75
CA MET A 49 -0.98 -10.44 -17.11
C MET A 49 -2.26 -9.77 -17.61
N ALA A 50 -3.32 -9.70 -16.79
CA ALA A 50 -4.60 -9.10 -17.18
C ALA A 50 -4.47 -7.61 -17.49
N VAL A 51 -3.79 -6.85 -16.62
CA VAL A 51 -3.60 -5.41 -16.81
C VAL A 51 -2.69 -5.12 -18.01
N ASN A 52 -1.59 -5.87 -18.17
CA ASN A 52 -0.69 -5.71 -19.31
C ASN A 52 -1.39 -6.08 -20.63
N TYR A 53 -2.22 -7.12 -20.62
CA TYR A 53 -3.04 -7.51 -21.77
C TYR A 53 -4.00 -6.38 -22.17
N GLU A 54 -4.75 -5.82 -21.22
CA GLU A 54 -5.78 -4.82 -21.54
C GLU A 54 -5.19 -3.50 -22.01
N LEU A 55 -4.10 -3.04 -21.38
CA LEU A 55 -3.35 -1.86 -21.84
C LEU A 55 -2.81 -2.06 -23.26
N ALA A 56 -2.19 -3.21 -23.52
CA ALA A 56 -1.63 -3.53 -24.84
C ALA A 56 -2.70 -3.64 -25.91
N ASN A 57 -3.82 -4.31 -25.60
CA ASN A 57 -4.96 -4.46 -26.50
C ASN A 57 -5.57 -3.11 -26.86
N THR A 58 -5.78 -2.24 -25.86
CA THR A 58 -6.38 -0.91 -26.06
C THR A 58 -5.51 -0.03 -26.95
N ILE A 59 -4.22 0.11 -26.63
CA ILE A 59 -3.31 0.95 -27.42
C ILE A 59 -3.12 0.37 -28.82
N SER A 60 -2.97 -0.95 -28.95
CA SER A 60 -2.79 -1.58 -30.26
C SER A 60 -4.02 -1.41 -31.16
N LYS A 61 -5.24 -1.46 -30.61
CA LYS A 61 -6.47 -1.15 -31.36
C LYS A 61 -6.48 0.28 -31.90
N VAL A 62 -6.13 1.26 -31.07
CA VAL A 62 -6.06 2.66 -31.51
C VAL A 62 -5.08 2.83 -32.68
N LEU A 63 -3.94 2.13 -32.66
CA LEU A 63 -2.97 2.15 -33.75
C LEU A 63 -3.47 1.43 -35.02
N GLU A 64 -4.17 0.30 -34.86
CA GLU A 64 -4.78 -0.44 -35.96
C GLU A 64 -5.93 0.32 -36.62
N ASP A 65 -6.79 0.98 -35.84
CA ASP A 65 -7.89 1.82 -36.32
C ASP A 65 -7.36 3.02 -37.10
N LEU A 66 -6.31 3.68 -36.60
CA LEU A 66 -5.60 4.74 -37.32
C LEU A 66 -5.02 4.22 -38.63
N ALA A 67 -4.42 3.04 -38.63
CA ALA A 67 -3.88 2.43 -39.83
C ALA A 67 -4.97 2.09 -40.86
N GLU A 68 -6.13 1.61 -40.41
CA GLU A 68 -7.29 1.33 -41.26
C GLU A 68 -7.85 2.60 -41.91
N GLN A 69 -7.94 3.69 -41.12
CA GLN A 69 -8.34 5.00 -41.61
C GLN A 69 -7.35 5.52 -42.67
N LEU A 70 -6.05 5.47 -42.39
CA LEU A 70 -5.01 5.92 -43.33
C LEU A 70 -4.90 5.04 -44.59
N ALA A 71 -5.22 3.75 -44.48
CA ALA A 71 -5.24 2.84 -45.62
C ALA A 71 -6.47 3.03 -46.52
N GLY A 72 -7.50 3.76 -46.05
CA GLY A 72 -8.77 3.93 -46.74
C GLY A 72 -9.58 2.63 -46.81
N THR A 73 -9.40 1.72 -45.85
CA THR A 73 -9.99 0.37 -45.89
C THR A 73 -11.25 0.21 -45.03
N LYS A 74 -11.69 1.27 -44.30
CA LYS A 74 -12.86 1.27 -43.41
C LYS A 74 -14.15 0.76 -44.07
N SER A 75 -14.28 0.90 -45.39
CA SER A 75 -15.48 0.49 -46.19
C SER A 75 -15.22 -0.69 -47.14
N SER A 76 -14.04 -1.33 -47.09
CA SER A 76 -13.70 -2.39 -48.03
C SER A 76 -14.43 -3.70 -47.72
N LYS A 77 -14.83 -4.44 -48.76
CA LYS A 77 -15.44 -5.77 -48.59
C LYS A 77 -14.43 -6.71 -47.92
N GLN A 78 -14.91 -7.49 -46.94
CA GLN A 78 -14.12 -8.35 -46.07
C GLN A 78 -13.19 -9.37 -46.80
N ASN A 79 -13.38 -9.58 -48.10
CA ASN A 79 -12.59 -10.51 -48.95
C ASN A 79 -11.67 -9.81 -49.97
N ASP A 80 -11.48 -8.49 -49.93
CA ASP A 80 -10.53 -7.81 -50.82
C ASP A 80 -9.08 -8.01 -50.34
N TYR A 81 -8.38 -8.94 -51.00
CA TYR A 81 -6.99 -9.26 -50.71
C TYR A 81 -6.05 -8.04 -50.84
N GLN A 82 -6.30 -7.14 -51.79
CA GLN A 82 -5.45 -5.97 -52.01
C GLN A 82 -5.65 -4.92 -50.91
N ALA A 83 -6.90 -4.75 -50.44
CA ALA A 83 -7.18 -3.93 -49.27
C ALA A 83 -6.48 -4.47 -48.01
N HIS A 84 -6.53 -5.79 -47.79
CA HIS A 84 -5.83 -6.43 -46.66
C HIS A 84 -4.31 -6.23 -46.71
N VAL A 85 -3.69 -6.38 -47.88
CA VAL A 85 -2.24 -6.13 -48.05
C VAL A 85 -1.89 -4.67 -47.80
N ARG A 86 -2.73 -3.73 -48.27
CA ARG A 86 -2.54 -2.30 -48.05
C ARG A 86 -2.65 -1.94 -46.57
N GLN A 87 -3.70 -2.40 -45.89
CA GLN A 87 -3.89 -2.19 -44.44
C GLN A 87 -2.71 -2.74 -43.63
N ARG A 88 -2.17 -3.91 -44.00
CA ARG A 88 -0.97 -4.46 -43.34
C ARG A 88 0.25 -3.58 -43.50
N LYS A 89 0.54 -3.10 -44.71
CA LYS A 89 1.67 -2.20 -44.97
C LYS A 89 1.54 -0.89 -44.19
N VAL A 90 0.34 -0.31 -44.18
CA VAL A 90 0.06 0.94 -43.44
C VAL A 90 0.18 0.72 -41.94
N SER A 91 -0.37 -0.37 -41.39
CA SER A 91 -0.21 -0.68 -39.95
C SER A 91 1.25 -0.91 -39.57
N MET A 92 2.05 -1.56 -40.41
CA MET A 92 3.50 -1.68 -40.18
C MET A 92 4.18 -0.31 -40.13
N LEU A 93 3.83 0.60 -41.06
CA LEU A 93 4.36 1.96 -41.08
C LEU A 93 3.93 2.78 -39.86
N VAL A 94 2.65 2.72 -39.48
CA VAL A 94 2.11 3.39 -38.28
C VAL A 94 2.84 2.91 -37.03
N ASN A 95 3.04 1.61 -36.88
CA ASN A 95 3.77 1.05 -35.73
C ASN A 95 5.26 1.44 -35.74
N LEU A 96 5.93 1.49 -36.89
CA LEU A 96 7.33 1.95 -36.98
C LEU A 96 7.48 3.43 -36.59
N LEU A 97 6.59 4.30 -37.09
CA LEU A 97 6.58 5.72 -36.74
C LEU A 97 6.23 5.92 -35.26
N SER A 98 5.26 5.16 -34.75
CA SER A 98 4.86 5.21 -33.34
C SER A 98 6.00 4.74 -32.43
N LEU A 99 6.69 3.65 -32.78
CA LEU A 99 7.87 3.17 -32.08
C LEU A 99 8.96 4.24 -31.99
N GLY A 100 9.33 4.85 -33.12
CA GLY A 100 10.39 5.86 -33.17
C GLY A 100 10.05 7.13 -32.38
N SER A 101 8.86 7.69 -32.62
CA SER A 101 8.41 8.94 -31.97
C SER A 101 8.18 8.77 -30.46
N SER A 102 7.52 7.69 -30.04
CA SER A 102 7.26 7.42 -28.62
C SER A 102 8.54 7.05 -27.85
N TYR A 103 9.47 6.32 -28.47
CA TYR A 103 10.79 6.07 -27.88
C TYR A 103 11.55 7.37 -27.66
N ALA A 104 11.65 8.22 -28.69
CA ALA A 104 12.31 9.52 -28.59
C ALA A 104 11.66 10.41 -27.51
N LEU A 105 10.33 10.46 -27.45
CA LEU A 105 9.59 11.20 -26.43
C LEU A 105 9.87 10.67 -25.02
N SER A 106 9.88 9.34 -24.82
CA SER A 106 10.18 8.73 -23.52
C SER A 106 11.59 9.06 -23.03
N LYS A 107 12.56 9.18 -23.95
CA LYS A 107 13.95 9.57 -23.66
C LYS A 107 14.08 11.07 -23.37
N TYR A 108 13.42 11.91 -24.16
CA TYR A 108 13.38 13.36 -23.92
C TYR A 108 12.71 13.70 -22.58
N LEU A 109 11.66 12.95 -22.23
CA LEU A 109 10.95 13.07 -20.96
C LEU A 109 11.59 12.27 -19.82
N SER A 110 12.90 11.96 -19.91
CA SER A 110 13.63 11.24 -18.85
C SER A 110 13.28 11.79 -17.47
N GLN A 111 13.15 10.86 -16.51
CA GLN A 111 12.66 11.15 -15.17
C GLN A 111 13.56 12.19 -14.49
N LYS A 112 12.95 13.23 -13.91
CA LYS A 112 13.65 14.24 -13.12
C LYS A 112 13.25 14.18 -11.64
N PRO A 113 14.12 14.61 -10.70
CA PRO A 113 13.72 14.87 -9.32
C PRO A 113 12.52 15.84 -9.30
N GLU A 114 11.54 15.58 -8.43
CA GLU A 114 10.34 16.41 -8.25
C GLU A 114 9.54 16.71 -9.53
N GLU A 115 9.54 15.81 -10.52
CA GLU A 115 8.75 16.01 -11.74
C GLU A 115 7.24 16.00 -11.49
N SER A 116 6.50 16.75 -12.33
CA SER A 116 5.03 16.76 -12.28
C SER A 116 4.45 15.39 -12.66
N VAL A 117 3.28 15.07 -12.09
CA VAL A 117 2.53 13.85 -12.42
C VAL A 117 2.31 13.72 -13.92
N LEU A 118 1.94 14.82 -14.58
CA LEU A 118 1.72 14.86 -16.02
C LEU A 118 2.96 14.41 -16.80
N ARG A 119 4.15 14.95 -16.49
CA ARG A 119 5.40 14.56 -17.17
C ARG A 119 5.69 13.06 -17.01
N GLY A 120 5.56 12.55 -15.79
CA GLY A 120 5.80 11.14 -15.47
C GLY A 120 4.83 10.20 -16.19
N VAL A 121 3.54 10.56 -16.21
CA VAL A 121 2.51 9.83 -16.95
C VAL A 121 2.79 9.87 -18.46
N THR A 122 3.09 11.04 -19.05
CA THR A 122 3.40 11.15 -20.48
C THR A 122 4.62 10.31 -20.87
N ARG A 123 5.70 10.35 -20.08
CA ARG A 123 6.87 9.47 -20.31
C ARG A 123 6.46 8.00 -20.31
N THR A 124 5.65 7.59 -19.34
CA THR A 124 5.26 6.19 -19.16
C THR A 124 4.33 5.72 -20.26
N SER A 125 3.37 6.54 -20.69
CA SER A 125 2.53 6.28 -21.86
C SER A 125 3.36 6.15 -23.15
N ALA A 126 4.38 7.01 -23.33
CA ALA A 126 5.28 6.92 -24.47
C ALA A 126 6.11 5.61 -24.47
N ASP A 127 6.64 5.20 -23.31
CA ASP A 127 7.33 3.91 -23.15
C ASP A 127 6.39 2.71 -23.45
N TRP A 128 5.12 2.81 -23.05
CA TRP A 128 4.10 1.81 -23.36
C TRP A 128 3.81 1.71 -24.87
N ILE A 129 3.55 2.84 -25.52
CA ILE A 129 3.31 2.89 -26.97
C ILE A 129 4.51 2.31 -27.73
N SER A 130 5.73 2.61 -27.29
CA SER A 130 6.96 2.08 -27.88
C SER A 130 7.02 0.55 -27.82
N LYS A 131 6.82 -0.04 -26.63
CA LYS A 131 6.85 -1.50 -26.44
C LYS A 131 5.73 -2.21 -27.20
N ILE A 132 4.54 -1.64 -27.20
CA ILE A 132 3.37 -2.22 -27.88
C ILE A 132 3.56 -2.16 -29.39
N SER A 133 4.06 -1.04 -29.92
CA SER A 133 4.38 -0.92 -31.35
C SER A 133 5.42 -1.94 -31.79
N LEU A 134 6.47 -2.15 -30.97
CA LEU A 134 7.46 -3.19 -31.23
C LEU A 134 6.84 -4.61 -31.22
N ALA A 135 5.97 -4.89 -30.25
CA ALA A 135 5.26 -6.17 -30.19
C ALA A 135 4.34 -6.37 -31.40
N SER A 136 3.64 -5.33 -31.86
CA SER A 136 2.78 -5.38 -33.06
C SER A 136 3.59 -5.63 -34.34
N ILE A 137 4.80 -5.06 -34.44
CA ILE A 137 5.76 -5.34 -35.52
C ILE A 137 6.17 -6.83 -35.48
N ILE A 138 6.56 -7.35 -34.31
CA ILE A 138 6.94 -8.77 -34.15
C ILE A 138 5.78 -9.69 -34.55
N VAL A 139 4.57 -9.41 -34.05
CA VAL A 139 3.36 -10.16 -34.42
C VAL A 139 3.13 -10.09 -35.93
N SER A 140 3.25 -8.93 -36.55
CA SER A 140 3.07 -8.77 -38.00
C SER A 140 4.07 -9.60 -38.80
N VAL A 141 5.33 -9.65 -38.37
CA VAL A 141 6.37 -10.49 -39.00
C VAL A 141 6.05 -11.98 -38.82
N LEU A 142 5.68 -12.40 -37.61
CA LEU A 142 5.33 -13.80 -37.34
C LEU A 142 4.11 -14.24 -38.14
N GLN A 143 3.09 -13.38 -38.25
CA GLN A 143 1.92 -13.63 -39.10
C GLN A 143 2.32 -13.77 -40.57
N ALA A 144 3.16 -12.86 -41.08
CA ALA A 144 3.64 -12.93 -42.47
C ALA A 144 4.40 -14.23 -42.77
N ILE A 145 5.20 -14.74 -41.82
CA ILE A 145 5.91 -16.02 -41.95
C ILE A 145 4.92 -17.20 -42.01
N THR A 146 3.89 -17.17 -41.16
CA THR A 146 2.87 -18.23 -41.14
C THR A 146 1.95 -18.20 -42.37
N GLU A 147 1.66 -17.02 -42.91
CA GLU A 147 0.74 -16.85 -44.02
C GLU A 147 1.42 -16.94 -45.40
N SER A 148 1.88 -18.13 -45.78
CA SER A 148 2.47 -18.36 -47.11
C SER A 148 1.40 -18.24 -48.24
N PRO A 149 1.69 -17.53 -49.36
CA PRO A 149 0.75 -17.34 -50.49
C PRO A 149 0.29 -18.65 -51.16
N ASN A 150 1.05 -19.73 -51.05
CA ASN A 150 0.79 -21.02 -51.73
C ASN A 150 -0.05 -22.01 -50.87
N THR A 151 -0.72 -21.55 -49.82
CA THR A 151 -1.47 -22.43 -48.91
C THR A 151 -2.94 -22.61 -49.33
N THR A 152 -3.36 -23.86 -49.50
CA THR A 152 -4.77 -24.23 -49.81
C THR A 152 -5.73 -23.70 -48.74
N SER A 153 -6.99 -23.40 -49.07
CA SER A 153 -7.93 -22.72 -48.15
C SER A 153 -8.14 -23.44 -46.81
N LYS A 154 -8.04 -24.78 -46.79
CA LYS A 154 -8.13 -25.61 -45.58
C LYS A 154 -6.86 -25.52 -44.73
N LYS A 155 -5.66 -25.57 -45.34
CA LYS A 155 -4.37 -25.35 -44.64
C LYS A 155 -4.23 -23.91 -44.16
N ARG A 156 -4.71 -22.92 -44.92
CA ARG A 156 -4.74 -21.51 -44.54
C ARG A 156 -5.59 -21.26 -43.30
N LYS A 157 -6.75 -21.91 -43.16
CA LYS A 157 -7.55 -21.90 -41.92
C LYS A 157 -6.81 -22.50 -40.72
N THR A 158 -6.11 -23.62 -40.91
CA THR A 158 -5.32 -24.26 -39.83
C THR A 158 -4.13 -23.40 -39.41
N ILE A 159 -3.38 -22.84 -40.36
CA ILE A 159 -2.21 -22.01 -40.07
C ILE A 159 -2.61 -20.67 -39.44
N ASN A 160 -3.69 -20.05 -39.92
CA ASN A 160 -4.20 -18.80 -39.34
C ASN A 160 -4.80 -18.98 -37.92
N SER A 161 -4.98 -20.22 -37.45
CA SER A 161 -5.45 -20.51 -36.09
C SER A 161 -4.34 -20.50 -35.03
N ILE A 162 -3.08 -20.38 -35.45
CA ILE A 162 -1.92 -20.37 -34.55
C ILE A 162 -1.86 -19.02 -33.80
N PRO A 163 -1.85 -19.01 -32.45
CA PRO A 163 -1.73 -17.79 -31.66
C PRO A 163 -0.28 -17.30 -31.65
N VAL A 164 0.19 -16.73 -32.76
CA VAL A 164 1.59 -16.28 -32.92
C VAL A 164 2.03 -15.28 -31.86
N GLY A 165 1.10 -14.48 -31.31
CA GLY A 165 1.35 -13.60 -30.18
C GLY A 165 1.77 -14.36 -28.93
N LEU A 166 1.12 -15.49 -28.62
CA LEU A 166 1.51 -16.36 -27.51
C LEU A 166 2.89 -16.97 -27.74
N ILE A 167 3.21 -17.40 -28.97
CA ILE A 167 4.53 -17.95 -29.32
C ILE A 167 5.61 -16.89 -29.11
N GLY A 168 5.45 -15.71 -29.70
CA GLY A 168 6.37 -14.58 -29.51
C GLY A 168 6.49 -14.18 -28.04
N GLY A 169 5.38 -14.22 -27.31
CA GLY A 169 5.32 -13.96 -25.88
C GLY A 169 6.13 -14.96 -25.05
N VAL A 170 6.00 -16.26 -25.33
CA VAL A 170 6.78 -17.32 -24.66
C VAL A 170 8.27 -17.19 -24.95
N LEU A 171 8.66 -16.93 -26.20
CA LEU A 171 10.07 -16.70 -26.55
C LEU A 171 10.65 -15.49 -25.81
N THR A 172 9.88 -14.41 -25.74
CA THR A 172 10.26 -13.20 -24.98
C THR A 172 10.29 -13.48 -23.47
N ALA A 173 9.39 -14.31 -22.95
CA ALA A 173 9.39 -14.76 -21.57
C ALA A 173 10.65 -15.57 -21.23
N ILE A 174 11.10 -16.48 -22.11
CA ILE A 174 12.35 -17.22 -21.92
C ILE A 174 13.54 -16.24 -21.83
N TYR A 175 13.59 -15.25 -22.71
CA TYR A 175 14.65 -14.23 -22.68
C TYR A 175 14.62 -13.36 -21.42
N THR A 176 13.43 -12.88 -21.01
CA THR A 176 13.28 -12.05 -19.82
C THR A 176 13.53 -12.84 -18.52
N ASP A 177 13.16 -14.12 -18.47
CA ASP A 177 13.50 -15.01 -17.36
C ASP A 177 15.01 -15.24 -17.27
N HIS A 178 15.67 -15.45 -18.42
CA HIS A 178 17.13 -15.55 -18.45
C HIS A 178 17.79 -14.28 -17.90
N LYS A 179 17.35 -13.09 -18.34
CA LYS A 179 17.83 -11.81 -17.84
C LYS A 179 17.63 -11.65 -16.32
N ARG A 180 16.44 -12.03 -15.82
CA ARG A 180 16.12 -12.01 -14.39
C ARG A 180 17.06 -12.90 -13.59
N ARG A 181 17.22 -14.17 -13.99
CA ARG A 181 18.11 -15.12 -13.31
C ARG A 181 19.56 -14.66 -13.34
N SER A 182 20.02 -14.07 -14.44
CA SER A 182 21.37 -13.52 -14.56
C SER A 182 21.58 -12.34 -13.60
N ALA A 183 20.58 -11.46 -13.44
CA ALA A 183 20.63 -10.37 -12.46
C ALA A 183 20.73 -10.90 -11.00
N THR A 184 20.00 -11.96 -10.65
CA THR A 184 20.10 -12.60 -9.32
C THR A 184 21.46 -13.27 -9.10
N LYS A 185 22.06 -13.86 -10.14
CA LYS A 185 23.42 -14.40 -10.04
C LYS A 185 24.46 -13.29 -9.80
N ALA A 186 24.30 -12.15 -10.46
CA ALA A 186 25.19 -11.01 -10.33
C ALA A 186 25.14 -10.37 -8.93
N SER A 187 24.04 -10.52 -8.18
CA SER A 187 23.94 -10.09 -6.78
C SER A 187 24.56 -11.10 -5.78
N ASN A 188 25.64 -11.79 -6.18
CA ASN A 188 26.31 -12.86 -5.42
C ASN A 188 25.42 -14.05 -5.02
N GLY A 189 24.27 -14.25 -5.67
CA GLY A 189 23.37 -15.37 -5.42
C GLY A 189 22.71 -15.41 -4.03
N LYS A 190 22.95 -14.41 -3.16
CA LYS A 190 22.23 -14.27 -1.89
C LYS A 190 20.79 -13.84 -2.19
N LYS A 191 19.85 -14.76 -2.03
CA LYS A 191 18.42 -14.45 -1.98
C LYS A 191 18.16 -13.67 -0.69
N LEU A 192 17.40 -12.58 -0.77
CA LEU A 192 16.79 -11.94 0.39
C LEU A 192 15.78 -12.88 1.05
N HIS A 193 14.96 -13.56 0.26
CA HIS A 193 13.87 -14.39 0.75
C HIS A 193 13.97 -15.82 0.22
N ASN A 194 13.73 -16.80 1.10
CA ASN A 194 13.64 -18.20 0.67
C ASN A 194 12.25 -18.50 0.10
N ASN A 195 12.00 -18.09 -1.15
CA ASN A 195 10.76 -18.38 -1.87
C ASN A 195 10.76 -19.76 -2.55
N ASP A 196 11.59 -20.71 -2.09
CA ASP A 196 11.74 -22.03 -2.74
C ASP A 196 10.48 -22.91 -2.62
N ASP A 197 9.57 -22.56 -1.71
CA ASP A 197 8.26 -23.20 -1.55
C ASP A 197 7.21 -22.72 -2.58
N VAL A 198 7.54 -21.72 -3.42
CA VAL A 198 6.65 -21.26 -4.49
C VAL A 198 6.59 -22.31 -5.59
N ASN A 199 5.50 -23.06 -5.63
CA ASN A 199 5.24 -23.99 -6.72
C ASN A 199 4.86 -23.21 -7.98
N THR A 200 5.82 -23.04 -8.89
CA THR A 200 5.66 -22.26 -10.12
C THR A 200 4.48 -22.74 -10.96
N LEU A 201 4.26 -24.06 -11.05
CA LEU A 201 3.17 -24.62 -11.85
C LEU A 201 1.80 -24.29 -11.24
N LYS A 202 1.65 -24.42 -9.92
CA LYS A 202 0.43 -24.03 -9.21
C LYS A 202 0.19 -22.52 -9.31
N ALA A 203 1.21 -21.70 -9.14
CA ALA A 203 1.11 -20.24 -9.27
C ALA A 203 0.67 -19.84 -10.69
N LEU A 204 1.23 -20.45 -11.74
CA LEU A 204 0.79 -20.24 -13.11
C LEU A 204 -0.66 -20.71 -13.32
N GLY A 205 -1.05 -21.85 -12.74
CA GLY A 205 -2.43 -22.33 -12.77
C GLY A 205 -3.43 -21.34 -12.14
N THR A 206 -3.11 -20.81 -10.95
CA THR A 206 -3.89 -19.74 -10.29
C THR A 206 -3.94 -18.47 -11.15
N GLY A 207 -2.80 -18.06 -11.73
CA GLY A 207 -2.73 -16.90 -12.62
C GLY A 207 -3.62 -17.04 -13.86
N LEU A 208 -3.65 -18.23 -14.48
CA LEU A 208 -4.56 -18.55 -15.58
C LEU A 208 -6.03 -18.51 -15.16
N GLY A 209 -6.35 -18.98 -13.94
CA GLY A 209 -7.70 -18.86 -13.38
C GLY A 209 -8.15 -17.41 -13.26
N ILE A 210 -7.30 -16.52 -12.74
CA ILE A 210 -7.56 -15.08 -12.64
C ILE A 210 -7.77 -14.46 -14.01
N LEU A 211 -6.94 -14.79 -15.00
CA LEU A 211 -7.13 -14.34 -16.37
C LEU A 211 -8.48 -14.79 -16.95
N GLY A 212 -8.93 -16.00 -16.62
CA GLY A 212 -10.27 -16.48 -16.95
C GLY A 212 -11.37 -15.59 -16.39
N ILE A 213 -11.23 -15.14 -15.13
CA ILE A 213 -12.17 -14.22 -14.48
C ILE A 213 -12.19 -12.87 -15.21
N PHE A 214 -11.02 -12.28 -15.48
CA PHE A 214 -10.94 -11.01 -16.22
C PHE A 214 -11.49 -11.14 -17.65
N GLY A 215 -11.24 -12.26 -18.32
CA GLY A 215 -11.82 -12.55 -19.63
C GLY A 215 -13.35 -12.65 -19.60
N ALA A 216 -13.93 -13.21 -18.53
CA ALA A 216 -15.38 -13.24 -18.34
C ALA A 216 -15.96 -11.83 -18.08
N ILE A 217 -15.26 -10.99 -17.31
CA ILE A 217 -15.63 -9.59 -17.09
C ILE A 217 -15.61 -8.82 -18.41
N ASP A 218 -14.52 -8.91 -19.18
CA ASP A 218 -14.40 -8.28 -20.50
C ASP A 218 -15.49 -8.75 -21.48
N TYR A 219 -15.79 -10.05 -21.49
CA TYR A 219 -16.89 -10.60 -22.28
C TYR A 219 -18.23 -9.97 -21.90
N THR A 220 -18.51 -9.87 -20.61
CA THR A 220 -19.74 -9.27 -20.07
C THR A 220 -19.83 -7.79 -20.44
N GLN A 221 -18.74 -7.04 -20.26
CA GLN A 221 -18.66 -5.62 -20.60
C GLN A 221 -18.93 -5.38 -22.10
N LYS A 222 -18.32 -6.16 -22.99
CA LYS A 222 -18.55 -6.06 -24.45
C LYS A 222 -19.96 -6.46 -24.85
N SER A 223 -20.52 -7.48 -24.21
CA SER A 223 -21.91 -7.90 -24.46
C SER A 223 -22.88 -6.78 -24.08
N PHE A 224 -22.64 -6.12 -22.95
CA PHE A 224 -23.44 -4.98 -22.50
C PHE A 224 -23.29 -3.78 -23.43
N ALA A 225 -22.05 -3.39 -23.78
CA ALA A 225 -21.78 -2.30 -24.71
C ALA A 225 -22.47 -2.51 -26.06
N ASN A 226 -22.35 -3.71 -26.64
CA ASN A 226 -22.99 -4.04 -27.91
C ASN A 226 -24.53 -4.00 -27.82
N THR A 227 -25.10 -4.44 -26.70
CA THR A 227 -26.56 -4.39 -26.49
C THR A 227 -27.06 -2.94 -26.44
N ILE A 228 -26.33 -2.05 -25.76
CA ILE A 228 -26.66 -0.62 -25.73
C ILE A 228 -26.53 -0.01 -27.11
N THR A 229 -25.42 -0.26 -27.80
CA THR A 229 -25.20 0.22 -29.18
C THR A 229 -26.34 -0.22 -30.11
N GLU A 230 -26.71 -1.50 -30.10
CA GLU A 230 -27.80 -2.03 -30.93
C GLU A 230 -29.18 -1.40 -30.60
N GLN A 231 -29.41 -0.97 -29.36
CA GLN A 231 -30.64 -0.28 -28.98
C GLN A 231 -30.63 1.19 -29.39
N LEU A 232 -29.50 1.87 -29.22
CA LEU A 232 -29.35 3.28 -29.56
C LEU A 232 -29.32 3.48 -31.08
N GLU A 233 -28.71 2.57 -31.84
CA GLU A 233 -28.75 2.56 -33.31
C GLU A 233 -30.18 2.45 -33.87
N LYS A 234 -31.07 1.72 -33.18
CA LYS A 234 -32.49 1.62 -33.57
C LYS A 234 -33.25 2.94 -33.39
N LEU A 235 -32.78 3.79 -32.48
CA LEU A 235 -33.42 5.06 -32.13
C LEU A 235 -32.80 6.24 -32.90
N PHE A 236 -31.49 6.19 -33.20
CA PHE A 236 -30.73 7.29 -33.82
C PHE A 236 -29.68 6.76 -34.84
N PRO A 237 -30.07 6.54 -36.11
CA PRO A 237 -29.23 5.83 -37.09
C PRO A 237 -27.98 6.59 -37.58
N ASP A 238 -27.98 7.92 -37.58
CA ASP A 238 -26.94 8.74 -38.26
C ASP A 238 -25.69 9.04 -37.41
N SER A 239 -25.45 8.30 -36.31
CA SER A 239 -24.40 8.61 -35.32
C SER A 239 -23.66 7.37 -34.80
N GLU A 240 -23.42 6.39 -35.67
CA GLU A 240 -22.82 5.08 -35.36
C GLU A 240 -21.47 5.17 -34.61
N ASP A 241 -20.51 5.98 -35.10
CA ASP A 241 -19.19 6.15 -34.48
C ASP A 241 -19.30 6.79 -33.07
N PHE A 242 -20.29 7.66 -32.85
CA PHE A 242 -20.55 8.30 -31.56
C PHE A 242 -21.15 7.33 -30.55
N TRP A 243 -22.18 6.56 -30.94
CA TRP A 243 -22.84 5.61 -30.04
C TRP A 243 -21.95 4.43 -29.67
N TRP A 244 -21.12 3.96 -30.61
CA TRP A 244 -20.12 2.95 -30.29
C TRP A 244 -19.18 3.43 -29.18
N SER A 245 -18.64 4.64 -29.29
CA SER A 245 -17.75 5.24 -28.29
C SER A 245 -18.47 5.47 -26.96
N ALA A 246 -19.68 6.04 -26.99
CA ALA A 246 -20.48 6.32 -25.81
C ALA A 246 -20.85 5.05 -25.04
N SER A 247 -21.27 3.98 -25.73
CA SER A 247 -21.61 2.69 -25.11
C SER A 247 -20.40 2.02 -24.45
N HIS A 248 -19.22 2.12 -25.06
CA HIS A 248 -17.99 1.58 -24.46
C HIS A 248 -17.56 2.39 -23.23
N SER A 249 -17.67 3.72 -23.27
CA SER A 249 -17.46 4.57 -22.08
C SER A 249 -18.45 4.26 -20.96
N LEU A 250 -19.73 4.06 -21.28
CA LEU A 250 -20.75 3.65 -20.32
C LEU A 250 -20.48 2.26 -19.74
N ALA A 251 -20.01 1.32 -20.56
CA ALA A 251 -19.65 -0.02 -20.10
C ALA A 251 -18.42 0.01 -19.16
N ILE A 252 -17.40 0.83 -19.47
CA ILE A 252 -16.25 1.06 -18.57
C ILE A 252 -16.71 1.70 -17.25
N ALA A 253 -17.57 2.72 -17.32
CA ALA A 253 -18.12 3.36 -16.13
C ALA A 253 -18.96 2.38 -15.30
N GLY A 254 -19.78 1.54 -15.95
CA GLY A 254 -20.55 0.48 -15.30
C GLY A 254 -19.67 -0.57 -14.62
N THR A 255 -18.58 -1.00 -15.25
CA THR A 255 -17.57 -1.87 -14.62
C THR A 255 -16.94 -1.19 -13.41
N GLY A 256 -16.57 0.10 -13.52
CA GLY A 256 -16.04 0.90 -12.42
C GLY A 256 -17.00 0.99 -11.23
N LEU A 257 -18.29 1.25 -11.50
CA LEU A 257 -19.35 1.27 -10.49
C LEU A 257 -19.60 -0.10 -9.88
N GLY A 258 -19.54 -1.18 -10.67
CA GLY A 258 -19.68 -2.54 -10.20
C GLY A 258 -18.54 -2.96 -9.28
N ILE A 259 -17.29 -2.64 -9.64
CA ILE A 259 -16.11 -2.83 -8.79
C ILE A 259 -16.24 -2.00 -7.51
N TYR A 260 -16.64 -0.73 -7.63
CA TYR A 260 -16.88 0.15 -6.48
C TYR A 260 -17.94 -0.43 -5.54
N ALA A 261 -19.08 -0.88 -6.06
CA ALA A 261 -20.17 -1.47 -5.26
C ALA A 261 -19.75 -2.79 -4.62
N LEU A 262 -19.05 -3.66 -5.36
CA LEU A 262 -18.50 -4.90 -4.82
C LEU A 262 -17.52 -4.59 -3.69
N MET A 263 -16.63 -3.63 -3.89
CA MET A 263 -15.68 -3.21 -2.87
C MET A 263 -16.39 -2.65 -1.66
N HIS A 264 -17.38 -1.79 -1.86
CA HIS A 264 -18.18 -1.25 -0.76
C HIS A 264 -18.91 -2.36 0.03
N LYS A 265 -19.40 -3.42 -0.63
CA LYS A 265 -20.02 -4.57 0.03
C LYS A 265 -19.00 -5.40 0.81
N VAL A 266 -17.84 -5.70 0.22
CA VAL A 266 -16.74 -6.38 0.91
C VAL A 266 -16.30 -5.56 2.12
N TYR A 267 -16.23 -4.24 1.98
CA TYR A 267 -15.88 -3.31 3.04
C TYR A 267 -16.90 -3.31 4.17
N GLY A 268 -18.20 -3.23 3.85
CA GLY A 268 -19.26 -3.34 4.86
C GLY A 268 -19.19 -4.66 5.63
N HIS A 269 -18.87 -5.77 4.96
CA HIS A 269 -18.68 -7.06 5.63
C HIS A 269 -17.44 -7.10 6.54
N ILE A 270 -16.32 -6.52 6.12
CA ILE A 270 -15.11 -6.43 6.97
C ILE A 270 -15.40 -5.55 8.20
N GLU A 271 -16.09 -4.42 8.01
CA GLU A 271 -16.52 -3.55 9.12
C GLU A 271 -17.47 -4.30 10.07
N GLU A 272 -18.41 -5.08 9.55
CA GLU A 272 -19.33 -5.91 10.34
C GLU A 272 -18.57 -6.99 11.15
N VAL A 273 -17.62 -7.69 10.54
CA VAL A 273 -16.79 -8.68 11.25
C VAL A 273 -15.91 -8.00 12.30
N ALA A 274 -15.31 -6.85 11.97
CA ALA A 274 -14.43 -6.09 12.87
C ALA A 274 -15.17 -5.41 14.03
N THR A 275 -16.50 -5.31 13.97
CA THR A 275 -17.34 -4.74 15.04
C THR A 275 -17.96 -5.81 15.95
N LYS A 276 -17.81 -7.10 15.62
CA LYS A 276 -18.26 -8.19 16.52
C LYS A 276 -17.46 -8.15 17.81
N ILE A 277 -18.18 -8.04 18.93
CA ILE A 277 -17.58 -8.02 20.25
C ILE A 277 -16.91 -9.36 20.51
N GLU A 278 -15.66 -9.30 20.95
CA GLU A 278 -14.82 -10.46 21.18
C GLU A 278 -15.08 -11.05 22.58
N PRO A 279 -15.17 -12.38 22.72
CA PRO A 279 -15.48 -13.03 24.00
C PRO A 279 -14.56 -12.60 25.16
N GLY A 280 -13.27 -12.41 24.89
CA GLY A 280 -12.28 -11.98 25.88
C GLY A 280 -12.47 -10.54 26.41
N TYR A 281 -13.32 -9.74 25.77
CA TYR A 281 -13.55 -8.33 26.09
C TYR A 281 -15.04 -7.99 26.23
N LEU A 282 -15.81 -8.93 26.79
CA LEU A 282 -17.23 -8.71 27.10
C LEU A 282 -17.42 -7.81 28.33
N MET A 283 -16.59 -8.02 29.35
CA MET A 283 -16.72 -7.34 30.64
C MET A 283 -15.93 -6.02 30.67
N PRO A 284 -16.50 -4.95 31.23
CA PRO A 284 -15.77 -3.69 31.42
C PRO A 284 -14.62 -3.85 32.40
N PRO A 285 -13.53 -3.07 32.24
CA PRO A 285 -12.42 -3.07 33.19
C PRO A 285 -12.85 -2.57 34.57
N SER A 286 -12.26 -3.12 35.61
CA SER A 286 -12.53 -2.75 37.01
C SER A 286 -11.77 -1.51 37.46
N SER A 287 -10.59 -1.23 36.88
CA SER A 287 -9.75 -0.10 37.26
C SER A 287 -10.43 1.24 36.99
N LYS A 288 -10.41 2.13 37.98
CA LYS A 288 -10.93 3.49 37.84
C LYS A 288 -10.10 4.37 36.91
N PHE A 289 -8.88 3.95 36.57
CA PHE A 289 -7.90 4.70 35.78
C PHE A 289 -8.02 4.48 34.27
N VAL A 290 -8.95 3.65 33.82
CA VAL A 290 -9.17 3.37 32.40
C VAL A 290 -10.59 3.75 31.95
N SER A 291 -10.71 4.14 30.67
CA SER A 291 -12.02 4.42 30.06
C SER A 291 -12.88 3.15 29.96
N GLY A 292 -14.20 3.33 29.99
CA GLY A 292 -15.15 2.20 29.94
C GLY A 292 -15.33 1.46 31.27
N SER A 293 -14.60 1.82 32.32
CA SER A 293 -14.87 1.33 33.68
C SER A 293 -16.15 1.92 34.26
N LYS A 294 -16.65 1.36 35.37
CA LYS A 294 -17.82 1.90 36.09
C LYS A 294 -17.65 3.35 36.58
N HIS A 295 -16.42 3.85 36.62
CA HIS A 295 -16.09 5.22 37.03
C HIS A 295 -15.89 6.16 35.84
N SER A 296 -15.87 5.64 34.60
CA SER A 296 -15.58 6.38 33.38
C SER A 296 -16.76 7.23 32.92
N LEU A 297 -16.46 8.36 32.25
CA LEU A 297 -17.46 9.13 31.51
C LEU A 297 -17.81 8.47 30.16
N VAL A 298 -17.06 7.44 29.75
CA VAL A 298 -17.25 6.70 28.51
C VAL A 298 -17.98 5.40 28.81
N ASP A 299 -19.16 5.20 28.22
CA ASP A 299 -19.87 3.93 28.32
C ASP A 299 -19.09 2.84 27.57
N TRP A 300 -18.75 1.76 28.27
CA TRP A 300 -18.13 0.54 27.75
C TRP A 300 -18.79 0.05 26.44
N LYS A 301 -20.11 0.14 26.34
CA LYS A 301 -20.87 -0.33 25.18
C LYS A 301 -20.54 0.45 23.91
N THR A 302 -20.14 1.72 24.05
CA THR A 302 -19.78 2.60 22.91
C THR A 302 -18.34 2.41 22.44
N LEU A 303 -17.51 1.70 23.21
CA LEU A 303 -16.14 1.40 22.80
C LEU A 303 -16.13 0.36 21.68
N SER A 304 -15.39 0.67 20.62
CA SER A 304 -15.09 -0.25 19.53
C SER A 304 -14.25 -1.44 20.02
N VAL A 305 -14.16 -2.49 19.20
CA VAL A 305 -13.32 -3.67 19.51
C VAL A 305 -11.89 -3.27 19.86
N GLN A 306 -11.29 -2.36 19.09
CA GLN A 306 -9.93 -1.88 19.38
C GLN A 306 -9.85 -1.02 20.64
N GLY A 307 -10.85 -0.17 20.89
CA GLY A 307 -10.92 0.59 22.14
C GLY A 307 -11.00 -0.31 23.37
N ARG A 308 -11.82 -1.36 23.30
CA ARG A 308 -11.94 -2.37 24.37
C ARG A 308 -10.64 -3.12 24.60
N ARG A 309 -10.01 -3.62 23.52
CA ARG A 309 -8.68 -4.26 23.59
C ARG A 309 -7.65 -3.38 24.28
N TYR A 310 -7.62 -2.10 23.92
CA TYR A 310 -6.66 -1.14 24.46
C TYR A 310 -6.86 -0.88 25.95
N VAL A 311 -8.09 -0.61 26.41
CA VAL A 311 -8.32 -0.28 27.83
C VAL A 311 -8.37 -1.51 28.74
N ALA A 312 -8.85 -2.66 28.25
CA ALA A 312 -8.95 -3.89 29.04
C ALA A 312 -7.65 -4.69 29.11
N SER A 313 -6.62 -4.31 28.33
CA SER A 313 -5.28 -4.91 28.42
C SER A 313 -4.27 -3.98 29.12
N ALA A 314 -4.74 -3.10 30.01
CA ALA A 314 -3.85 -2.30 30.85
C ALA A 314 -3.02 -3.22 31.75
N LEU A 315 -1.72 -2.93 31.90
CA LEU A 315 -0.85 -3.73 32.76
C LEU A 315 -1.32 -3.63 34.21
N GLU A 316 -1.36 -4.78 34.89
CA GLU A 316 -1.64 -4.83 36.32
C GLU A 316 -0.40 -4.42 37.12
N VAL A 317 -0.62 -3.87 38.32
CA VAL A 317 0.46 -3.42 39.21
C VAL A 317 1.41 -4.57 39.54
N ASP A 318 0.88 -5.79 39.71
CA ASP A 318 1.67 -6.98 40.04
C ASP A 318 2.56 -7.41 38.86
N ASP A 319 2.08 -7.29 37.62
CA ASP A 319 2.90 -7.56 36.43
C ASP A 319 4.06 -6.57 36.31
N ILE A 320 3.80 -5.29 36.58
CA ILE A 320 4.83 -4.25 36.56
C ILE A 320 5.83 -4.47 37.69
N ASN A 321 5.37 -4.70 38.93
CA ASN A 321 6.23 -4.98 40.08
C ASN A 321 7.11 -6.19 39.82
N THR A 322 6.56 -7.27 39.26
CA THR A 322 7.29 -8.51 38.96
C THR A 322 8.31 -8.31 37.85
N THR A 323 7.92 -7.68 36.73
CA THR A 323 8.79 -7.50 35.56
C THR A 323 9.93 -6.51 35.84
N MET A 324 9.62 -5.42 36.56
CA MET A 324 10.56 -4.33 36.86
C MET A 324 11.28 -4.50 38.19
N GLU A 325 10.92 -5.52 38.98
CA GLU A 325 11.46 -5.79 40.32
C GLU A 325 11.34 -4.60 41.28
N VAL A 326 10.14 -4.02 41.30
CA VAL A 326 9.76 -2.90 42.19
C VAL A 326 8.59 -3.29 43.08
N ARG A 327 8.25 -2.45 44.07
CA ARG A 327 7.13 -2.71 45.01
C ARG A 327 6.09 -1.60 45.05
N ASN A 328 6.29 -0.55 44.26
CA ASN A 328 5.51 0.69 44.30
C ASN A 328 5.09 1.14 42.90
N ALA A 329 4.88 0.19 41.98
CA ALA A 329 4.28 0.51 40.70
C ALA A 329 2.88 1.13 40.88
N LYS A 330 2.53 2.05 39.99
CA LYS A 330 1.19 2.64 39.94
C LYS A 330 0.33 1.90 38.91
N GLU A 331 -0.99 1.97 39.05
CA GLU A 331 -1.88 1.58 37.94
C GLU A 331 -1.71 2.60 36.79
N PRO A 332 -1.42 2.15 35.55
CA PRO A 332 -1.32 3.03 34.40
C PRO A 332 -2.69 3.59 33.98
N ILE A 333 -2.70 4.78 33.39
CA ILE A 333 -3.91 5.43 32.89
C ILE A 333 -4.03 5.20 31.38
N ARG A 334 -5.18 4.66 30.92
CA ARG A 334 -5.51 4.50 29.50
C ARG A 334 -6.85 5.15 29.19
N VAL A 335 -6.81 6.27 28.47
CA VAL A 335 -8.00 7.01 28.02
C VAL A 335 -8.28 6.70 26.56
N PHE A 336 -9.50 6.25 26.26
CA PHE A 336 -9.93 5.99 24.89
C PHE A 336 -11.34 6.51 24.65
N ILE A 337 -11.48 7.35 23.63
CA ILE A 337 -12.79 7.83 23.19
C ILE A 337 -13.12 7.17 21.85
N GLY A 338 -14.17 6.36 21.85
CA GLY A 338 -14.69 5.69 20.66
C GLY A 338 -15.39 6.66 19.71
N ILE A 339 -15.42 6.32 18.43
CA ILE A 339 -16.11 7.13 17.42
C ILE A 339 -17.64 7.19 17.65
N ASP A 340 -18.22 6.15 18.27
CA ASP A 340 -19.66 6.10 18.60
C ASP A 340 -19.97 6.66 19.99
N THR A 341 -18.96 7.06 20.77
CA THR A 341 -19.17 7.57 22.13
C THR A 341 -19.88 8.92 22.10
N VAL A 342 -19.46 9.81 21.19
CA VAL A 342 -20.10 11.10 20.91
C VAL A 342 -19.88 11.49 19.44
N GLU A 343 -20.82 12.23 18.85
CA GLU A 343 -20.92 12.43 17.39
C GLU A 343 -19.83 13.33 16.77
N ASP A 344 -19.49 14.46 17.40
CA ASP A 344 -18.56 15.48 16.87
C ASP A 344 -17.10 15.25 17.37
N GLU A 345 -16.11 15.47 16.52
CA GLU A 345 -14.69 15.46 16.88
C GLU A 345 -14.38 16.37 18.07
N LYS A 346 -14.96 17.58 18.12
CA LYS A 346 -14.77 18.53 19.24
C LYS A 346 -15.35 17.97 20.53
N ALA A 347 -16.52 17.33 20.45
CA ALA A 347 -17.13 16.69 21.60
C ALA A 347 -16.27 15.52 22.10
N ARG A 348 -15.69 14.73 21.20
CA ARG A 348 -14.75 13.65 21.54
C ARG A 348 -13.50 14.19 22.24
N VAL A 349 -12.89 15.26 21.72
CA VAL A 349 -11.73 15.91 22.34
C VAL A 349 -12.09 16.45 23.74
N LYS A 350 -13.21 17.14 23.89
CA LYS A 350 -13.67 17.63 25.20
C LYS A 350 -13.89 16.49 26.18
N LEU A 351 -14.45 15.37 25.74
CA LEU A 351 -14.64 14.19 26.57
C LEU A 351 -13.30 13.55 26.96
N ALA A 352 -12.33 13.47 26.04
CA ALA A 352 -10.99 12.97 26.31
C ALA A 352 -10.29 13.80 27.40
N ILE A 353 -10.37 15.13 27.33
CA ILE A 353 -9.79 16.02 28.35
C ILE A 353 -10.45 15.81 29.70
N LYS A 354 -11.79 15.73 29.76
CA LYS A 354 -12.49 15.45 31.02
C LYS A 354 -12.11 14.10 31.62
N GLU A 355 -11.92 13.09 30.80
CA GLU A 355 -11.52 11.75 31.24
C GLU A 355 -10.06 11.72 31.72
N LEU A 356 -9.16 12.49 31.07
CA LEU A 356 -7.79 12.73 31.55
C LEU A 356 -7.77 13.44 32.92
N GLU A 357 -8.59 14.47 33.10
CA GLU A 357 -8.74 15.17 34.39
C GLU A 357 -9.27 14.22 35.47
N ARG A 358 -10.33 13.46 35.17
CA ARG A 358 -10.95 12.50 36.11
C ARG A 358 -9.96 11.46 36.63
N THR A 359 -9.05 11.00 35.76
CA THR A 359 -8.08 9.94 36.08
C THR A 359 -6.82 10.46 36.75
N GLY A 360 -6.63 11.78 36.86
CA GLY A 360 -5.40 12.39 37.37
C GLY A 360 -4.23 12.25 36.38
N ALA A 361 -4.52 12.21 35.08
CA ALA A 361 -3.52 11.96 34.04
C ALA A 361 -2.39 13.01 34.03
N PHE A 362 -2.71 14.26 34.34
CA PHE A 362 -1.76 15.37 34.40
C PHE A 362 -0.84 15.37 35.62
N GLU A 363 -1.07 14.46 36.59
CA GLU A 363 -0.22 14.27 37.77
C GLU A 363 0.84 13.17 37.56
N ARG A 364 0.80 12.48 36.42
CA ARG A 364 1.76 11.42 36.07
C ARG A 364 3.08 12.01 35.61
N SER A 365 4.10 11.17 35.49
CA SER A 365 5.42 11.59 34.99
C SER A 365 5.45 11.79 33.46
N LEU A 366 4.53 11.13 32.74
CA LEU A 366 4.48 11.11 31.28
C LEU A 366 3.02 11.05 30.78
N ILE A 367 2.71 11.84 29.75
CA ILE A 367 1.46 11.76 28.98
C ILE A 367 1.80 11.42 27.52
N MET A 368 1.35 10.25 27.08
CA MET A 368 1.51 9.76 25.71
C MET A 368 0.23 9.99 24.92
N VAL A 369 0.31 10.86 23.92
CA VAL A 369 -0.83 11.14 23.03
C VAL A 369 -0.66 10.35 21.75
N ILE A 370 -1.71 9.61 21.40
CA ILE A 370 -1.68 8.60 20.34
C ILE A 370 -2.77 8.93 19.33
N SER A 371 -2.39 9.03 18.06
CA SER A 371 -3.37 8.92 16.98
C SER A 371 -3.48 7.44 16.62
N PRO A 372 -4.65 6.81 16.76
CA PRO A 372 -4.79 5.39 16.42
C PRO A 372 -4.72 5.17 14.91
N THR A 373 -4.56 3.91 14.47
CA THR A 373 -4.73 3.58 13.05
C THR A 373 -6.20 3.63 12.64
N GLY A 374 -6.50 3.43 11.36
CA GLY A 374 -7.85 3.55 10.82
C GLY A 374 -8.92 2.69 11.52
N THR A 375 -8.55 1.56 12.14
CA THR A 375 -9.49 0.70 12.89
C THR A 375 -9.75 1.17 14.32
N GLY A 376 -9.03 2.19 14.78
CA GLY A 376 -8.93 2.54 16.20
C GLY A 376 -7.82 1.79 16.95
N TYR A 377 -6.99 1.00 16.26
CA TYR A 377 -5.91 0.25 16.89
C TYR A 377 -4.82 1.17 17.45
N VAL A 378 -4.38 0.83 18.66
CA VAL A 378 -3.25 1.44 19.36
C VAL A 378 -2.22 0.34 19.60
N ASN A 379 -0.96 0.62 19.28
CA ASN A 379 0.12 -0.33 19.47
C ASN A 379 0.33 -0.61 20.96
N TYR A 380 -0.04 -1.82 21.38
CA TYR A 380 0.11 -2.21 22.78
C TYR A 380 1.58 -2.37 23.18
N VAL A 381 2.51 -2.71 22.27
CA VAL A 381 3.92 -2.87 22.61
C VAL A 381 4.48 -1.52 23.01
N ALA A 382 4.21 -0.48 22.24
CA ALA A 382 4.66 0.88 22.56
C ALA A 382 4.12 1.37 23.92
N VAL A 383 2.85 1.11 24.19
CA VAL A 383 2.19 1.53 25.44
C VAL A 383 2.71 0.71 26.63
N GLU A 384 2.73 -0.62 26.54
CA GLU A 384 3.20 -1.51 27.61
C GLU A 384 4.69 -1.30 27.91
N SER A 385 5.53 -1.07 26.88
CA SER A 385 6.94 -0.71 27.09
C SER A 385 7.08 0.55 27.95
N ALA A 386 6.34 1.60 27.61
CA ALA A 386 6.35 2.84 28.38
C ALA A 386 5.76 2.63 29.80
N GLU A 387 4.72 1.81 29.95
CA GLU A 387 4.13 1.51 31.26
C GLU A 387 5.11 0.77 32.16
N TYR A 388 5.82 -0.25 31.66
CA TYR A 388 6.87 -0.92 32.43
C TYR A 388 7.99 0.07 32.81
N MET A 389 8.52 0.83 31.85
CA MET A 389 9.66 1.72 32.07
C MET A 389 9.34 2.91 32.98
N THR A 390 8.09 3.37 32.99
CA THR A 390 7.60 4.40 33.93
C THR A 390 7.07 3.81 35.23
N LYS A 391 7.10 2.48 35.40
CA LYS A 391 6.55 1.76 36.56
C LYS A 391 5.05 2.07 36.78
N GLY A 392 4.33 2.22 35.67
CA GLY A 392 2.93 2.61 35.61
C GLY A 392 2.66 4.10 35.88
N ASP A 393 3.69 4.93 36.08
CA ASP A 393 3.54 6.37 36.31
C ASP A 393 3.37 7.18 35.02
N MET A 394 2.44 6.74 34.17
CA MET A 394 2.10 7.40 32.91
C MET A 394 0.60 7.41 32.64
N SER A 395 0.21 8.28 31.72
CA SER A 395 -1.08 8.26 31.06
C SER A 395 -0.90 8.12 29.56
N SER A 396 -1.84 7.42 28.91
CA SER A 396 -1.93 7.37 27.45
C SER A 396 -3.35 7.70 27.01
N VAL A 397 -3.48 8.39 25.88
CA VAL A 397 -4.78 8.82 25.34
C VAL A 397 -4.86 8.65 23.83
N ALA A 398 -5.98 8.09 23.37
CA ALA A 398 -6.32 7.97 21.96
C ALA A 398 -7.79 8.35 21.71
N ILE A 399 -8.05 8.99 20.57
CA ILE A 399 -9.41 9.27 20.09
C ILE A 399 -9.55 8.63 18.71
N GLN A 400 -10.54 7.76 18.56
CA GLN A 400 -10.84 7.09 17.32
C GLN A 400 -11.44 8.07 16.29
N TYR A 401 -10.98 8.02 15.04
CA TYR A 401 -11.54 8.81 13.91
C TYR A 401 -12.12 7.94 12.78
N SER A 402 -11.89 6.63 12.82
CA SER A 402 -12.40 5.66 11.84
C SER A 402 -12.52 4.27 12.47
N LYS A 403 -13.27 3.38 11.80
CA LYS A 403 -13.38 1.94 12.11
C LYS A 403 -12.83 1.06 11.00
N ARG A 404 -12.29 1.65 9.93
CA ARG A 404 -11.93 0.92 8.71
C ARG A 404 -10.47 0.47 8.73
N PRO A 405 -10.13 -0.71 8.19
CA PRO A 405 -8.74 -1.11 7.94
C PRO A 405 -7.90 0.02 7.32
N SER A 406 -6.62 0.10 7.65
CA SER A 406 -5.78 1.26 7.30
C SER A 406 -5.80 1.66 5.82
N PRO A 407 -5.67 0.75 4.83
CA PRO A 407 -5.77 1.13 3.42
C PRO A 407 -7.12 1.77 3.03
N MET A 408 -8.18 1.49 3.80
CA MET A 408 -9.55 1.98 3.60
C MET A 408 -9.88 3.26 4.38
N SER A 409 -8.95 3.76 5.20
CA SER A 409 -9.10 5.02 5.95
C SER A 409 -8.28 6.17 5.36
N LEU A 410 -7.69 5.99 4.16
CA LEU A 410 -6.89 7.03 3.51
C LEU A 410 -7.71 8.31 3.24
N ASP A 411 -9.00 8.18 2.97
CA ASP A 411 -9.96 9.28 2.84
C ASP A 411 -10.21 10.03 4.16
N ARG A 412 -9.93 9.39 5.30
CA ARG A 412 -10.16 9.91 6.66
C ARG A 412 -8.93 10.53 7.33
N VAL A 413 -7.80 10.58 6.63
CA VAL A 413 -6.58 11.23 7.13
C VAL A 413 -6.82 12.71 7.51
N PRO A 414 -7.57 13.52 6.74
CA PRO A 414 -7.89 14.90 7.13
C PRO A 414 -8.62 15.00 8.48
N GLU A 415 -9.59 14.13 8.73
CA GLU A 415 -10.37 14.09 9.98
C GLU A 415 -9.49 13.66 11.16
N GLY A 416 -8.72 12.58 11.00
CA GLY A 416 -7.78 12.12 12.03
C GLY A 416 -6.75 13.18 12.40
N ARG A 417 -6.19 13.87 11.39
CA ARG A 417 -5.29 15.02 11.58
C ARG A 417 -5.95 16.15 12.35
N TRP A 418 -7.15 16.56 11.97
CA TRP A 418 -7.83 17.68 12.63
C TRP A 418 -8.18 17.36 14.08
N GLN A 419 -8.66 16.15 14.35
CA GLN A 419 -8.95 15.67 15.70
C GLN A 419 -7.69 15.61 16.57
N PHE A 420 -6.59 15.06 16.05
CA PHE A 420 -5.33 14.99 16.79
C PHE A 420 -4.77 16.38 17.10
N LYS A 421 -4.81 17.31 16.14
CA LYS A 421 -4.43 18.71 16.34
C LYS A 421 -5.23 19.37 17.47
N MET A 422 -6.55 19.15 17.54
CA MET A 422 -7.38 19.67 18.63
C MET A 422 -7.03 19.06 19.98
N LEU A 423 -6.80 17.74 20.04
CA LEU A 423 -6.41 17.05 21.27
C LEU A 423 -5.08 17.59 21.82
N VAL A 424 -4.06 17.69 20.97
CA VAL A 424 -2.75 18.24 21.36
C VAL A 424 -2.90 19.66 21.89
N LYS A 425 -3.69 20.51 21.21
CA LYS A 425 -3.92 21.90 21.64
C LYS A 425 -4.60 21.99 23.01
N GLU A 426 -5.60 21.15 23.29
CA GLU A 426 -6.29 21.19 24.59
C GLU A 426 -5.40 20.62 25.72
N ILE A 427 -4.60 19.58 25.45
CA ILE A 427 -3.60 19.07 26.41
C ILE A 427 -2.55 20.14 26.69
N GLN A 428 -2.03 20.81 25.66
CA GLN A 428 -1.08 21.90 25.81
C GLN A 428 -1.60 23.00 26.75
N LYS A 429 -2.85 23.44 26.58
CA LYS A 429 -3.48 24.43 27.48
C LYS A 429 -3.49 23.97 28.93
N LYS A 430 -3.87 22.70 29.17
CA LYS A 430 -3.88 22.11 30.52
C LYS A 430 -2.49 22.05 31.13
N LEU A 431 -1.47 21.69 30.34
CA LEU A 431 -0.09 21.69 30.81
C LEU A 431 0.43 23.09 31.14
N GLN A 432 -0.01 24.12 30.39
CA GLN A 432 0.38 25.51 30.67
C GLN A 432 -0.10 26.02 32.03
N GLU A 433 -1.23 25.49 32.55
CA GLU A 433 -1.76 25.79 33.89
C GLU A 433 -0.93 25.15 35.02
N ILE A 434 -0.07 24.17 34.71
CA ILE A 434 0.77 23.45 35.67
C ILE A 434 2.16 24.11 35.72
N PRO A 435 2.77 24.29 36.91
CA PRO A 435 4.16 24.77 37.01
C PRO A 435 5.12 23.89 36.21
N GLN A 436 6.07 24.50 35.49
CA GLN A 436 6.97 23.78 34.58
C GLN A 436 7.70 22.60 35.23
N SER A 437 8.12 22.71 36.49
CA SER A 437 8.81 21.65 37.24
C SER A 437 7.92 20.46 37.63
N LYS A 438 6.60 20.57 37.46
CA LYS A 438 5.61 19.53 37.79
C LYS A 438 4.89 18.98 36.56
N ARG A 439 5.19 19.47 35.35
CA ARG A 439 4.52 19.01 34.14
C ARG A 439 4.97 17.58 33.80
N PRO A 440 4.05 16.67 33.41
CA PRO A 440 4.44 15.43 32.77
C PRO A 440 5.23 15.70 31.49
N LYS A 441 6.14 14.78 31.13
CA LYS A 441 6.68 14.74 29.77
C LYS A 441 5.53 14.54 28.78
N PHE A 442 5.39 15.42 27.81
CA PHE A 442 4.35 15.35 26.78
C PHE A 442 4.91 14.73 25.50
N VAL A 443 4.54 13.47 25.24
CA VAL A 443 5.10 12.69 24.13
C VAL A 443 4.04 12.23 23.14
N ILE A 444 4.45 12.03 21.88
CA ILE A 444 3.60 11.49 20.82
C ILE A 444 4.05 10.09 20.44
N PHE A 445 3.09 9.18 20.28
CA PHE A 445 3.31 7.92 19.57
C PHE A 445 2.36 7.82 18.37
N GLY A 446 2.85 7.30 17.25
CA GLY A 446 1.99 6.95 16.11
C GLY A 446 2.55 5.81 15.29
N GLU A 447 1.65 4.92 14.86
CA GLU A 447 1.97 3.81 13.96
C GLU A 447 1.18 3.95 12.65
N SER A 448 1.81 3.67 11.51
CA SER A 448 1.11 3.56 10.22
C SER A 448 0.26 4.83 9.91
N LEU A 449 -1.05 4.71 9.71
CA LEU A 449 -1.94 5.88 9.59
C LEU A 449 -1.99 6.78 10.82
N GLY A 450 -1.81 6.22 12.02
CA GLY A 450 -1.66 6.99 13.26
C GLY A 450 -0.42 7.87 13.22
N ALA A 451 0.69 7.36 12.66
CA ALA A 451 1.87 8.17 12.42
C ALA A 451 1.62 9.29 11.42
N TRP A 452 0.97 8.99 10.29
CA TRP A 452 0.64 10.00 9.29
C TRP A 452 -0.27 11.10 9.86
N THR A 453 -1.40 10.74 10.46
CA THR A 453 -2.38 11.72 10.99
C THR A 453 -1.79 12.60 12.10
N SER A 454 -0.97 12.03 12.99
CA SER A 454 -0.30 12.80 14.05
C SER A 454 0.79 13.73 13.51
N GLN A 455 1.65 13.26 12.60
CA GLN A 455 2.68 14.09 11.96
C GLN A 455 2.05 15.26 11.19
N ASP A 456 1.07 14.97 10.34
CA ASP A 456 0.48 15.98 9.48
C ASP A 456 -0.39 17.01 10.24
N SER A 457 -0.61 16.83 11.55
CA SER A 457 -1.19 17.88 12.41
C SER A 457 -0.29 19.13 12.48
N PHE A 458 0.99 18.95 12.16
CA PHE A 458 2.05 19.96 12.14
C PHE A 458 2.52 20.29 10.71
N ILE A 459 1.81 19.85 9.67
CA ILE A 459 2.14 20.19 8.28
C ILE A 459 2.38 21.70 8.14
N ASP A 460 3.42 22.05 7.38
CA ASP A 460 3.84 23.43 7.12
C ASP A 460 4.33 24.22 8.35
N GLN A 461 4.57 23.55 9.49
CA GLN A 461 5.14 24.15 10.71
C GLN A 461 6.50 23.57 11.11
N GLY A 462 7.04 22.65 10.32
CA GLY A 462 8.34 22.01 10.56
C GLY A 462 8.48 21.40 11.96
N THR A 463 9.67 21.51 12.56
CA THR A 463 9.89 21.11 13.96
C THR A 463 9.37 22.16 14.94
N ASP A 464 9.32 23.43 14.52
CA ASP A 464 8.82 24.53 15.36
C ASP A 464 7.38 24.29 15.81
N GLY A 465 6.53 23.71 14.96
CA GLY A 465 5.17 23.33 15.32
C GLY A 465 5.10 22.38 16.51
N LEU A 466 5.99 21.38 16.58
CA LEU A 466 6.07 20.44 17.70
C LEU A 466 6.64 21.11 18.96
N VAL A 467 7.67 21.93 18.80
CA VAL A 467 8.27 22.70 19.90
C VAL A 467 7.26 23.66 20.51
N ASN A 468 6.56 24.43 19.67
CA ASN A 468 5.54 25.39 20.06
C ASN A 468 4.33 24.72 20.71
N ALA A 469 3.99 23.48 20.32
CA ALA A 469 2.95 22.69 20.97
C ALA A 469 3.39 22.11 22.33
N GLY A 470 4.67 22.24 22.71
CA GLY A 470 5.22 21.70 23.94
C GLY A 470 5.46 20.19 23.90
N ILE A 471 5.61 19.61 22.69
CA ILE A 471 5.93 18.18 22.55
C ILE A 471 7.39 17.96 22.88
N ASP A 472 7.66 17.25 23.98
CA ASP A 472 9.02 16.93 24.41
C ASP A 472 9.67 15.97 23.42
N LYS A 473 9.00 14.85 23.13
CA LYS A 473 9.50 13.75 22.30
C LYS A 473 8.40 13.12 21.45
N ALA A 474 8.75 12.54 20.31
CA ALA A 474 7.80 11.82 19.46
C ALA A 474 8.44 10.60 18.81
N LEU A 475 7.71 9.48 18.78
CA LEU A 475 8.10 8.26 18.07
C LEU A 475 7.03 7.89 17.03
N TRP A 476 7.46 7.75 15.79
CA TRP A 476 6.60 7.32 14.68
C TRP A 476 7.16 6.09 13.97
N ILE A 477 6.32 5.08 13.79
CA ILE A 477 6.72 3.83 13.12
C ILE A 477 5.93 3.60 11.84
N GLY A 478 6.59 3.12 10.79
CA GLY A 478 5.95 2.69 9.54
C GLY A 478 5.10 3.75 8.86
N THR A 479 5.51 5.03 8.93
CA THR A 479 4.72 6.11 8.32
C THR A 479 4.57 5.89 6.81
N PRO A 480 3.33 5.80 6.28
CA PRO A 480 3.08 5.69 4.85
C PRO A 480 3.70 6.83 4.04
N TYR A 481 4.05 6.55 2.79
CA TYR A 481 4.70 7.50 1.86
C TYR A 481 4.00 8.87 1.75
N GLY A 482 2.68 8.93 1.95
CA GLY A 482 1.89 10.14 1.74
C GLY A 482 1.99 11.21 2.82
N SER A 483 2.68 10.96 3.95
CA SER A 483 2.86 11.95 5.01
C SER A 483 3.63 13.16 4.52
N LYS A 484 2.96 14.32 4.50
CA LYS A 484 3.53 15.57 4.01
C LYS A 484 4.53 16.14 5.02
N TRP A 485 4.21 16.13 6.31
CA TRP A 485 5.13 16.61 7.34
C TRP A 485 6.44 15.80 7.33
N LYS A 486 6.36 14.45 7.25
CA LYS A 486 7.56 13.59 7.10
C LYS A 486 8.39 14.01 5.88
N SER A 487 7.74 14.21 4.73
CA SER A 487 8.45 14.64 3.52
C SER A 487 9.11 16.02 3.67
N GLN A 488 8.50 16.94 4.42
CA GLN A 488 8.99 18.31 4.62
C GLN A 488 10.21 18.36 5.55
N VAL A 489 10.22 17.55 6.62
CA VAL A 489 11.31 17.56 7.61
C VAL A 489 12.50 16.67 7.22
N LEU A 490 12.29 15.69 6.35
CA LEU A 490 13.35 14.84 5.81
C LEU A 490 13.92 15.34 4.47
N ASP A 491 13.35 16.40 3.90
CA ASP A 491 13.92 17.04 2.72
C ASP A 491 15.32 17.60 3.05
N LYS A 492 16.26 17.41 2.13
CA LYS A 492 17.62 17.93 2.25
C LYS A 492 17.68 19.45 2.03
N LYS A 493 16.62 20.05 1.51
CA LYS A 493 16.48 21.51 1.43
C LYS A 493 16.23 22.07 2.81
N THR A 494 17.10 22.97 3.27
CA THR A 494 16.94 23.66 4.54
C THR A 494 15.68 24.52 4.52
N ARG A 495 14.74 24.22 5.42
CA ARG A 495 13.62 25.09 5.74
C ARG A 495 13.91 25.81 7.06
N PRO A 496 13.54 27.10 7.21
CA PRO A 496 13.82 27.84 8.44
C PRO A 496 13.03 27.34 9.66
N ASP A 497 11.91 26.66 9.46
CA ASP A 497 11.05 26.10 10.50
C ASP A 497 11.41 24.64 10.87
N VAL A 498 12.49 24.10 10.29
CA VAL A 498 12.98 22.74 10.53
C VAL A 498 14.37 22.79 11.11
N GLU A 499 14.53 22.23 12.30
CA GLU A 499 15.80 22.01 12.96
C GLU A 499 16.24 20.54 12.81
N PRO A 500 17.12 20.22 11.84
CA PRO A 500 17.40 18.83 11.47
C PRO A 500 17.99 18.00 12.61
N VAL A 501 18.71 18.65 13.55
CA VAL A 501 19.34 17.99 14.70
C VAL A 501 18.33 17.37 15.67
N LEU A 502 17.06 17.79 15.60
CA LEU A 502 15.99 17.25 16.44
C LEU A 502 15.35 15.99 15.83
N VAL A 503 15.60 15.71 14.55
CA VAL A 503 14.90 14.67 13.77
C VAL A 503 15.83 13.52 13.44
N GLY A 504 15.39 12.29 13.72
CA GLY A 504 16.08 11.07 13.33
C GLY A 504 15.15 10.13 12.57
N SER A 505 15.64 9.52 11.50
CA SER A 505 14.92 8.46 10.77
C SER A 505 15.82 7.26 10.62
N PHE A 506 15.37 6.11 11.12
CA PHE A 506 16.19 4.89 11.23
C PHE A 506 15.46 3.68 10.65
N ASP A 507 16.24 2.72 10.17
CA ASP A 507 15.76 1.38 9.84
C ASP A 507 15.68 0.50 11.10
N ASN A 508 16.71 0.53 11.94
CA ASN A 508 16.83 -0.30 13.15
C ASN A 508 17.64 0.43 14.23
N PHE A 509 17.63 -0.08 15.47
CA PHE A 509 18.30 0.56 16.60
C PHE A 509 19.83 0.60 16.47
N GLY A 510 20.43 -0.34 15.74
CA GLY A 510 21.87 -0.36 15.46
C GLY A 510 22.35 0.84 14.64
N GLU A 511 21.46 1.59 13.99
CA GLU A 511 21.80 2.89 13.38
C GLU A 511 21.89 4.01 14.42
N VAL A 512 21.02 3.98 15.43
CA VAL A 512 21.08 4.90 16.58
C VAL A 512 22.39 4.69 17.33
N ASP A 513 22.80 3.44 17.57
CA ASP A 513 24.04 3.12 18.28
C ASP A 513 25.29 3.75 17.68
N LYS A 514 25.33 3.89 16.35
CA LYS A 514 26.45 4.48 15.59
C LYS A 514 26.53 6.01 15.71
N LEU A 515 25.48 6.67 16.20
CA LEU A 515 25.50 8.12 16.43
C LEU A 515 26.39 8.47 17.62
N ASP A 516 27.04 9.63 17.56
CA ASP A 516 27.72 10.19 18.70
C ASP A 516 26.73 10.65 19.78
N GLN A 517 27.20 10.71 21.03
CA GLN A 517 26.37 11.04 22.18
C GLN A 517 25.71 12.44 22.07
N SER A 518 26.41 13.42 21.49
CA SER A 518 25.88 14.78 21.35
C SER A 518 24.72 14.86 20.35
N THR A 519 24.76 14.02 19.31
CA THR A 519 23.65 13.86 18.36
C THR A 519 22.49 13.14 19.03
N LYS A 520 22.75 12.05 19.76
CA LYS A 520 21.71 11.29 20.50
C LYS A 520 20.91 12.18 21.44
N GLU A 521 21.58 13.05 22.21
CA GLU A 521 20.95 13.95 23.18
C GLU A 521 20.07 15.04 22.56
N LYS A 522 20.35 15.44 21.31
CA LYS A 522 19.56 16.46 20.59
C LYS A 522 18.30 15.89 19.96
N LEU A 523 18.26 14.58 19.69
CA LEU A 523 17.12 13.94 19.05
C LEU A 523 15.87 14.04 19.92
N ARG A 524 14.78 14.50 19.30
CA ARG A 524 13.46 14.60 19.93
C ARG A 524 12.38 13.86 19.15
N TYR A 525 12.53 13.81 17.83
CA TYR A 525 11.50 13.37 16.90
C TYR A 525 12.04 12.21 16.07
N VAL A 526 11.72 10.99 16.49
CA VAL A 526 12.29 9.77 15.94
C VAL A 526 11.27 9.07 15.05
N MET A 527 11.72 8.66 13.87
CA MET A 527 10.96 7.87 12.91
C MET A 527 11.66 6.53 12.68
N ILE A 528 10.91 5.44 12.73
CA ILE A 528 11.37 4.11 12.33
C ILE A 528 10.65 3.73 11.04
N THR A 529 11.39 3.32 10.03
CA THR A 529 10.82 2.80 8.78
C THR A 529 11.76 1.76 8.22
N HIS A 530 11.39 0.48 8.33
CA HIS A 530 12.17 -0.59 7.72
C HIS A 530 12.28 -0.36 6.22
N HIS A 531 13.46 -0.58 5.65
CA HIS A 531 13.70 -0.41 4.22
C HIS A 531 12.85 -1.36 3.36
N ASN A 532 12.39 -2.49 3.90
CA ASN A 532 11.48 -3.43 3.25
C ASN A 532 10.00 -3.24 3.66
N ASP A 533 9.64 -2.16 4.34
CA ASP A 533 8.24 -1.88 4.69
C ASP A 533 7.43 -1.52 3.43
N GLY A 534 6.65 -2.49 2.93
CA GLY A 534 5.76 -2.30 1.80
C GLY A 534 4.71 -1.21 2.01
N VAL A 535 4.26 -0.97 3.25
CA VAL A 535 3.30 0.10 3.58
C VAL A 535 3.94 1.48 3.44
N ALA A 536 5.19 1.63 3.86
CA ALA A 536 5.93 2.87 3.73
C ALA A 536 6.33 3.18 2.28
N LEU A 537 6.50 2.15 1.44
CA LEU A 537 6.97 2.29 0.05
C LEU A 537 5.86 2.29 -1.01
N PHE A 538 4.67 1.78 -0.69
CA PHE A 538 3.58 1.70 -1.65
C PHE A 538 2.97 3.08 -1.96
N GLY A 539 2.79 3.38 -3.24
CA GLY A 539 2.14 4.60 -3.69
C GLY A 539 1.79 4.58 -5.18
N ALA A 540 0.79 5.36 -5.57
CA ALA A 540 0.32 5.45 -6.97
C ALA A 540 1.42 5.97 -7.94
N SER A 541 2.43 6.66 -7.43
CA SER A 541 3.60 7.09 -8.20
C SER A 541 4.34 5.93 -8.85
N LEU A 542 4.29 4.71 -8.29
CA LEU A 542 4.91 3.52 -8.88
C LEU A 542 4.34 3.17 -10.27
N LEU A 543 3.15 3.65 -10.63
CA LEU A 543 2.57 3.48 -11.96
C LEU A 543 3.31 4.27 -13.04
N TYR A 544 4.02 5.34 -12.68
CA TYR A 544 4.63 6.25 -13.66
C TYR A 544 6.05 6.73 -13.30
N LYS A 545 6.53 6.51 -12.09
CA LYS A 545 7.82 6.98 -11.59
C LYS A 545 8.62 5.81 -11.02
N LYS A 546 9.86 5.66 -11.46
CA LYS A 546 10.83 4.76 -10.85
C LYS A 546 11.16 5.30 -9.46
N PRO A 547 10.96 4.53 -8.37
CA PRO A 547 11.22 5.01 -7.02
C PRO A 547 12.73 5.03 -6.70
N ASP A 548 13.11 5.87 -5.75
CA ASP A 548 14.52 6.09 -5.38
C ASP A 548 15.20 4.80 -4.90
N TRP A 549 14.48 3.96 -4.14
CA TRP A 549 14.95 2.66 -3.66
C TRP A 549 15.21 1.62 -4.76
N LEU A 550 14.74 1.85 -6.00
CA LEU A 550 15.09 1.03 -7.18
C LEU A 550 16.11 1.70 -8.10
N THR A 551 16.59 2.90 -7.80
CA THR A 551 17.39 3.70 -8.74
C THR A 551 18.77 3.09 -8.99
N ASP A 552 19.54 2.85 -7.93
CA ASP A 552 20.93 2.39 -7.97
C ASP A 552 21.06 1.08 -7.19
N PRO A 553 21.21 -0.09 -7.86
CA PRO A 553 21.34 -1.40 -7.20
C PRO A 553 22.46 -1.50 -6.17
N GLU A 554 23.56 -0.77 -6.34
CA GLU A 554 24.71 -0.86 -5.44
C GLU A 554 24.54 -0.05 -4.16
N LYS A 555 23.64 0.94 -4.17
CA LYS A 555 23.30 1.77 -2.99
C LYS A 555 22.06 1.29 -2.24
N ARG A 556 21.47 0.15 -2.65
CA ARG A 556 20.28 -0.39 -1.98
C ARG A 556 20.64 -0.93 -0.60
N PRO A 557 19.80 -0.67 0.42
CA PRO A 557 19.94 -1.31 1.72
C PRO A 557 19.88 -2.85 1.62
N PRO A 558 20.40 -3.59 2.62
CA PRO A 558 20.49 -5.05 2.58
C PRO A 558 19.14 -5.77 2.37
N THR A 559 18.05 -5.17 2.86
CA THR A 559 16.68 -5.72 2.78
C THR A 559 15.93 -5.32 1.50
N ILE A 560 16.59 -4.64 0.55
CA ILE A 560 16.03 -4.37 -0.78
C ILE A 560 16.82 -5.15 -1.83
N SER A 561 16.12 -6.00 -2.61
CA SER A 561 16.79 -6.86 -3.59
C SER A 561 17.56 -6.06 -4.62
N LYS A 562 18.84 -6.38 -4.83
CA LYS A 562 19.68 -5.80 -5.90
C LYS A 562 19.22 -6.21 -7.29
N SER A 563 18.53 -7.35 -7.41
CA SER A 563 18.09 -7.92 -8.68
C SER A 563 16.75 -7.34 -9.17
N GLN A 564 15.97 -6.72 -8.28
CA GLN A 564 14.69 -6.10 -8.64
C GLN A 564 14.92 -4.89 -9.56
N TYR A 565 14.08 -4.77 -10.59
CA TYR A 565 14.06 -3.61 -11.46
C TYR A 565 12.64 -3.08 -11.65
N TYR A 566 12.59 -1.79 -11.98
CA TYR A 566 11.33 -1.08 -12.13
C TYR A 566 10.61 -1.46 -13.43
N THR A 567 9.32 -1.75 -13.32
CA THR A 567 8.40 -1.93 -14.45
C THR A 567 7.04 -1.30 -14.11
N SER A 568 6.36 -0.71 -15.09
CA SER A 568 4.97 -0.26 -14.95
C SER A 568 4.05 -1.23 -15.72
N PRO A 569 2.91 -1.67 -15.14
CA PRO A 569 2.49 -1.50 -13.74
C PRO A 569 3.11 -2.53 -12.78
N GLY A 570 4.02 -3.40 -13.25
CA GLY A 570 4.49 -4.56 -12.49
C GLY A 570 5.03 -4.25 -11.09
N THR A 571 5.83 -3.19 -10.92
CA THR A 571 6.33 -2.76 -9.61
C THR A 571 5.20 -2.30 -8.69
N PHE A 572 4.21 -1.57 -9.21
CA PHE A 572 3.04 -1.18 -8.42
C PHE A 572 2.30 -2.41 -7.88
N LEU A 573 2.04 -3.42 -8.73
CA LEU A 573 1.34 -4.65 -8.35
C LEU A 573 2.15 -5.52 -7.38
N LEU A 574 3.46 -5.62 -7.59
CA LEU A 574 4.35 -6.37 -6.70
C LEU A 574 4.42 -5.70 -5.32
N THR A 575 4.62 -4.38 -5.27
CA THR A 575 4.68 -3.64 -4.00
C THR A 575 3.32 -3.62 -3.29
N LEU A 576 2.20 -3.69 -4.02
CA LEU A 576 0.87 -3.87 -3.41
C LEU A 576 0.77 -5.20 -2.65
N LEU A 577 1.31 -6.29 -3.22
CA LEU A 577 1.39 -7.56 -2.48
C LEU A 577 2.43 -7.52 -1.36
N ASP A 578 3.57 -6.85 -1.57
CA ASP A 578 4.56 -6.67 -0.51
C ASP A 578 3.94 -5.92 0.69
N MET A 579 3.13 -4.88 0.44
CA MET A 579 2.38 -4.16 1.49
C MET A 579 1.44 -5.08 2.26
N LYS A 580 0.69 -5.96 1.57
CA LYS A 580 -0.14 -6.97 2.23
C LYS A 580 0.72 -7.89 3.10
N ASN A 581 1.81 -8.40 2.56
CA ASN A 581 2.63 -9.42 3.20
C ASN A 581 3.51 -8.84 4.32
N SER A 582 3.83 -7.54 4.29
CA SER A 582 4.59 -6.86 5.34
C SER A 582 3.78 -6.67 6.62
N MET A 583 2.46 -6.82 6.58
CA MET A 583 1.55 -6.75 7.73
C MET A 583 1.23 -8.12 8.35
N ASN A 584 1.86 -9.20 7.86
CA ASN A 584 1.60 -10.55 8.35
C ASN A 584 2.40 -10.82 9.63
N VAL A 585 1.76 -10.63 10.78
CA VAL A 585 2.37 -10.83 12.11
C VAL A 585 1.93 -12.16 12.74
N ILE A 586 2.87 -12.83 13.42
CA ILE A 586 2.59 -14.05 14.19
C ILE A 586 2.63 -13.69 15.69
N PRO A 587 1.58 -14.01 16.47
CA PRO A 587 1.57 -13.73 17.91
C PRO A 587 2.76 -14.35 18.66
N GLY A 588 3.42 -13.56 19.49
CA GLY A 588 4.60 -13.92 20.27
C GLY A 588 5.91 -13.97 19.49
N GLN A 589 5.86 -13.87 18.16
CA GLN A 589 7.02 -13.81 17.28
C GLN A 589 7.14 -12.37 16.77
N PHE A 590 7.86 -11.54 17.52
CA PHE A 590 8.19 -10.19 17.08
C PHE A 590 9.38 -10.26 16.14
N GLU A 591 9.22 -9.68 14.97
CA GLU A 591 10.27 -9.45 13.99
C GLU A 591 10.50 -7.94 13.82
N ALA A 592 11.68 -7.57 13.32
CA ALA A 592 12.04 -6.20 12.91
C ALA A 592 12.13 -6.19 11.38
N SER A 593 10.99 -6.39 10.71
CA SER A 593 10.94 -6.59 9.27
C SER A 593 9.57 -6.20 8.70
N GLY A 594 9.59 -5.56 7.53
CA GLY A 594 8.35 -5.11 6.90
C GLY A 594 7.62 -4.10 7.79
N HIS A 595 6.33 -4.32 8.01
CA HIS A 595 5.50 -3.45 8.85
C HIS A 595 5.35 -3.98 10.29
N ASP A 596 6.17 -4.96 10.69
CA ASP A 596 6.29 -5.39 12.08
C ASP A 596 7.45 -4.64 12.75
N TYR A 597 7.11 -3.82 13.75
CA TYR A 597 8.04 -3.02 14.54
C TYR A 597 8.14 -3.50 16.00
N ARG A 598 7.43 -4.59 16.35
CA ARG A 598 7.29 -5.02 17.75
C ARG A 598 8.63 -5.35 18.39
N ALA A 599 9.59 -5.84 17.62
CA ALA A 599 10.93 -6.16 18.11
C ALA A 599 11.78 -4.91 18.41
N ASP A 600 11.54 -3.80 17.71
CA ASP A 600 12.31 -2.55 17.87
C ASP A 600 11.74 -1.66 18.99
N LEU A 601 10.44 -1.77 19.24
CA LEU A 601 9.69 -0.76 19.99
C LEU A 601 10.19 -0.53 21.41
N ALA A 602 10.54 -1.57 22.17
CA ALA A 602 10.98 -1.37 23.56
C ALA A 602 12.24 -0.50 23.63
N GLU A 603 13.23 -0.78 22.78
CA GLU A 603 14.50 -0.05 22.75
C GLU A 603 14.32 1.39 22.25
N PHE A 604 13.54 1.58 21.17
CA PHE A 604 13.24 2.92 20.66
C PHE A 604 12.36 3.76 21.60
N ILE A 605 11.43 3.15 22.35
CA ILE A 605 10.64 3.84 23.38
C ILE A 605 11.55 4.31 24.51
N ALA A 606 12.46 3.44 24.97
CA ALA A 606 13.44 3.78 25.99
C ALA A 606 14.29 4.98 25.55
N PHE A 607 14.89 4.89 24.36
CA PHE A 607 15.72 5.94 23.78
C PHE A 607 14.95 7.24 23.56
N THR A 608 13.82 7.18 22.85
CA THR A 608 13.12 8.38 22.37
C THR A 608 12.51 9.17 23.52
N TYR A 609 11.98 8.50 24.55
CA TYR A 609 11.32 9.17 25.68
C TYR A 609 12.26 9.44 26.87
N ASP A 610 13.56 9.19 26.68
CA ASP A 610 14.61 9.26 27.69
C ASP A 610 14.21 8.47 28.96
N LEU A 611 13.78 7.23 28.75
CA LEU A 611 13.55 6.24 29.80
C LEU A 611 14.80 5.37 29.90
N ASN A 612 15.31 5.16 31.10
CA ASN A 612 16.62 4.53 31.33
C ASN A 612 16.48 3.14 32.02
N PRO A 613 15.85 2.14 31.39
CA PRO A 613 15.88 0.78 31.91
C PRO A 613 17.30 0.21 31.83
N SER A 614 17.66 -0.69 32.75
CA SER A 614 18.87 -1.50 32.56
C SER A 614 18.69 -2.47 31.37
N LYS A 615 19.78 -3.02 30.84
CA LYS A 615 19.71 -4.03 29.77
C LYS A 615 18.91 -5.26 30.22
N GLU A 616 19.06 -5.66 31.47
CA GLU A 616 18.31 -6.77 32.07
C GLU A 616 16.82 -6.44 32.19
N GLN A 617 16.46 -5.21 32.56
CA GLN A 617 15.07 -4.76 32.58
C GLN A 617 14.48 -4.76 31.17
N LEU A 618 15.21 -4.27 30.17
CA LEU A 618 14.75 -4.27 28.78
C LEU A 618 14.47 -5.69 28.27
N GLN A 619 15.35 -6.66 28.58
CA GLN A 619 15.13 -8.07 28.25
C GLN A 619 13.90 -8.67 28.96
N LYS A 620 13.65 -8.31 30.23
CA LYS A 620 12.46 -8.73 30.96
C LYS A 620 11.19 -8.14 30.35
N ILE A 621 11.22 -6.86 29.98
CA ILE A 621 10.13 -6.17 29.28
C ILE A 621 9.82 -6.88 27.96
N GLU A 622 10.82 -7.13 27.11
CA GLU A 622 10.62 -7.86 25.85
C GLU A 622 10.00 -9.25 26.04
N LYS A 623 10.47 -9.99 27.06
CA LYS A 623 9.89 -11.29 27.40
C LYS A 623 8.44 -11.17 27.83
N ALA A 624 8.13 -10.18 28.68
CA ALA A 624 6.76 -9.93 29.14
C ALA A 624 5.84 -9.55 27.97
N LEU A 625 6.27 -8.65 27.10
CA LEU A 625 5.52 -8.22 25.90
C LEU A 625 5.13 -9.40 25.00
N ARG A 626 6.06 -10.33 24.75
CA ARG A 626 5.80 -11.53 23.93
C ARG A 626 4.82 -12.50 24.62
N THR A 627 4.92 -12.64 25.93
CA THR A 627 3.96 -13.45 26.72
C THR A 627 2.57 -12.82 26.70
N ASN A 628 2.48 -11.51 26.98
CA ASN A 628 1.23 -10.76 26.99
C ASN A 628 0.50 -10.83 25.64
N GLU A 629 1.22 -10.82 24.51
CA GLU A 629 0.59 -10.98 23.19
C GLU A 629 0.03 -12.40 23.00
N LYS A 630 0.75 -13.44 23.42
CA LYS A 630 0.25 -14.83 23.34
C LYS A 630 -1.03 -15.00 24.16
N ASP A 631 -1.06 -14.48 25.38
CA ASP A 631 -2.22 -14.56 26.25
C ASP A 631 -3.43 -13.81 25.65
N ARG A 632 -3.17 -12.67 24.99
CA ARG A 632 -4.21 -11.95 24.25
C ARG A 632 -4.72 -12.73 23.05
N ALA A 633 -3.82 -13.36 22.26
CA ALA A 633 -4.23 -14.20 21.15
C ALA A 633 -5.12 -15.37 21.60
N GLN A 634 -4.80 -16.00 22.73
CA GLN A 634 -5.63 -17.05 23.34
C GLN A 634 -6.99 -16.52 23.81
N LYS A 635 -7.06 -15.34 24.42
CA LYS A 635 -8.35 -14.70 24.81
C LYS A 635 -9.25 -14.39 23.61
N LEU A 636 -8.64 -14.10 22.45
CA LEU A 636 -9.36 -13.81 21.21
C LEU A 636 -9.89 -15.07 20.53
N ASN A 637 -9.14 -16.17 20.61
CA ASN A 637 -9.50 -17.43 20.00
C ASN A 637 -9.15 -18.60 20.93
N PRO A 638 -10.01 -18.91 21.92
CA PRO A 638 -9.72 -19.94 22.92
C PRO A 638 -9.66 -21.37 22.36
N ASN A 639 -9.99 -21.56 21.07
CA ASN A 639 -9.98 -22.84 20.37
C ASN A 639 -8.88 -22.95 19.29
N ALA A 640 -7.99 -21.96 19.17
CA ALA A 640 -6.83 -21.98 18.27
C ALA A 640 -5.54 -22.23 19.04
#